data_AF-M7ZFI8-F1
#
_entry.id   AF-M7ZFI8-F1
#
_cell.length_a   1.000
_cell.length_b   1.000
_cell.length_c   1.000
_cell.angle_alpha   90.00
_cell.angle_beta   90.00
_cell.angle_gamma   90.00
#
_symmetry.space_group_name_H-M   'P 1'
#
loop_
_entity.id
_entity.type
_entity.pdbx_description
1 polymer ?
#
loop_
_entity_poly.entity_id
_entity_poly.type
_entity_poly.pdbx_seq_one_letter_code
_entity_poly.pdbx_strand_id
1 'polypeptide(L)'
;MKPVLLILGLPLHADLVVLPFLLQHVVFPRREIGRLLLCRAQPNRRYFIIIDDIWELGTWETLKCAFVKNTLGSRIIITTRIVDVAKSCSPSSEDLVYEMKPLSEADSKKLFFKRIFGCEESCPDSLKEAANDILKKCRGLPLAINAISSLLATTRETKEEWDRVRHSIRSSKVKSDIIETMNYILSLSYFDLPHHLRSCLLYLALFPEDRLIERQRLVRRWISEGFIHGESGQDLMELGEEYFHQLVNRSLIQPDYIGYDGKAKYCRVHDTILDFLIEKSSEENMCTVLKKQCKPNGIVRRLSLMGNEDEEIVEQLDLSHARSISAFGDIKLLPSLGRSKCLRVLDLQHCGQLKNHHIKDIERLYQLRYLDISFTGITELPRQIGELLYLETLVSTSSGLRELPESTTRLQRLARLFVYHGCKLPDGLGNLINLQELDCVDALQLKHVEELGKLTNLRKLRIKLDTDGIEGNKLEESKEKLVSSLCKLDECGLRSLSIYYYLREKDGEEPFLPALGCIEEVFVYGQDISRISRWLASLPNLHRLFFDDPKMEQQDIEMIGLIPNLIDLTLSLSETDDAGRLIIRREGFQQLQSFWVYDTRMGVLMFEPGAMPRLKELILYHFIGKPKSAAVDFDFGIQRLSSLARLTVGLYCVGSTAAEVEAAEDAFKSMAEANPNRPILEMTRY
;
A
#
# COMPACT_ATOMS: atom_id res chain seq x y z
N MET A 1 -19.33 2.56 21.07
CA MET A 1 -19.71 3.40 19.91
C MET A 1 -20.63 2.59 19.03
N LYS A 2 -21.81 3.11 18.70
CA LYS A 2 -22.62 2.61 17.59
C LYS A 2 -22.48 3.67 16.49
N PRO A 3 -22.08 3.33 15.27
CA PRO A 3 -22.19 4.28 14.18
C PRO A 3 -23.67 4.69 14.04
N VAL A 4 -23.95 5.96 13.87
CA VAL A 4 -25.26 6.44 13.43
C VAL A 4 -25.10 6.74 11.95
N LEU A 5 -25.87 6.04 11.13
CA LEU A 5 -25.88 6.20 9.68
C LEU A 5 -27.05 7.13 9.34
N LEU A 6 -26.77 8.29 8.77
CA LEU A 6 -27.78 9.18 8.24
C LEU A 6 -27.97 8.90 6.75
N ILE A 7 -29.20 8.75 6.27
CA ILE A 7 -29.52 8.63 4.85
C ILE A 7 -30.48 9.75 4.47
N LEU A 8 -30.07 10.65 3.58
CA LEU A 8 -30.93 11.71 3.06
C LEU A 8 -31.60 11.25 1.73
N GLY A 9 -32.95 11.21 1.64
CA GLY A 9 -33.79 10.99 0.42
C GLY A 9 -34.34 9.56 0.16
N LEU A 10 -35.25 9.35 -0.82
CA LEU A 10 -35.96 8.07 -1.23
C LEU A 10 -35.68 7.65 -2.74
N PRO A 11 -36.19 6.49 -3.27
CA PRO A 11 -35.46 5.30 -3.81
C PRO A 11 -34.71 5.42 -5.17
N LEU A 12 -33.86 4.41 -5.43
CA LEU A 12 -32.68 4.32 -6.32
C LEU A 12 -32.91 4.34 -7.85
N HIS A 13 -31.99 5.03 -8.56
CA HIS A 13 -31.30 4.59 -9.79
C HIS A 13 -30.22 5.62 -10.24
N ALA A 14 -29.06 5.76 -9.58
CA ALA A 14 -27.96 6.54 -10.19
C ALA A 14 -26.55 6.30 -9.63
N ASP A 15 -25.61 6.74 -10.46
CA ASP A 15 -24.17 6.97 -10.36
C ASP A 15 -23.63 7.23 -8.93
N LEU A 16 -22.75 6.31 -8.51
CA LEU A 16 -22.10 6.27 -7.21
C LEU A 16 -20.86 7.18 -7.20
N VAL A 17 -20.73 8.08 -6.21
CA VAL A 17 -19.49 8.83 -5.94
C VAL A 17 -19.12 8.64 -4.46
N VAL A 18 -18.35 7.61 -4.16
CA VAL A 18 -17.83 7.39 -2.80
C VAL A 18 -16.68 8.36 -2.55
N LEU A 19 -16.81 9.21 -1.54
CA LEU A 19 -15.78 10.14 -1.07
C LEU A 19 -15.37 9.73 0.35
N PRO A 20 -14.34 8.89 0.54
CA PRO A 20 -13.85 8.61 1.87
C PRO A 20 -13.19 9.88 2.43
N PHE A 21 -13.85 10.55 3.38
CA PHE A 21 -13.27 11.65 4.15
C PHE A 21 -13.21 11.25 5.62
N LEU A 22 -12.13 11.64 6.28
CA LEU A 22 -12.09 11.80 7.73
C LEU A 22 -11.50 13.17 8.03
N LEU A 23 -12.35 14.05 8.57
CA LEU A 23 -12.08 15.48 8.79
C LEU A 23 -11.63 15.70 10.23
N GLN A 24 -10.33 15.66 10.46
CA GLN A 24 -9.72 16.42 11.54
C GLN A 24 -8.73 17.45 10.96
N HIS A 25 -9.21 18.70 10.86
CA HIS A 25 -8.42 19.93 10.72
C HIS A 25 -7.17 19.90 9.81
N VAL A 26 -7.32 19.42 8.58
CA VAL A 26 -6.33 19.61 7.52
C VAL A 26 -7.02 20.27 6.32
N VAL A 27 -6.36 21.28 5.76
CA VAL A 27 -6.68 21.88 4.47
C VAL A 27 -7.03 20.76 3.48
N PHE A 28 -8.28 20.75 3.00
CA PHE A 28 -8.74 19.76 2.05
C PHE A 28 -7.69 19.54 0.94
N PRO A 29 -7.33 18.29 0.61
CA PRO A 29 -6.53 18.03 -0.58
C PRO A 29 -7.17 18.73 -1.79
N ARG A 30 -6.38 19.47 -2.58
CA ARG A 30 -6.89 20.24 -3.73
C ARG A 30 -7.77 19.40 -4.68
N ARG A 31 -7.51 18.09 -4.80
CA ARG A 31 -8.31 17.14 -5.60
C ARG A 31 -9.72 16.93 -5.06
N GLU A 32 -9.90 16.95 -3.74
CA GLU A 32 -11.16 16.65 -3.06
C GLU A 32 -12.07 17.87 -2.96
N ILE A 33 -11.51 19.07 -2.74
CA ILE A 33 -12.20 20.34 -3.04
C ILE A 33 -12.68 20.35 -4.49
N GLY A 34 -11.85 19.88 -5.43
CA GLY A 34 -12.21 19.79 -6.84
C GLY A 34 -13.48 18.97 -7.09
N ARG A 35 -13.63 17.82 -6.42
CA ARG A 35 -14.83 16.95 -6.51
C ARG A 35 -16.07 17.56 -5.85
N LEU A 36 -15.92 18.23 -4.69
CA LEU A 36 -17.03 18.96 -4.05
C LEU A 36 -17.46 20.20 -4.86
N LEU A 37 -16.51 20.91 -5.48
CA LEU A 37 -16.79 22.02 -6.39
C LEU A 37 -17.43 21.56 -7.71
N LEU A 38 -17.15 20.33 -8.17
CA LEU A 38 -17.82 19.69 -9.32
C LEU A 38 -19.33 19.52 -9.09
N CYS A 39 -19.76 19.14 -7.88
CA CYS A 39 -21.18 19.10 -7.51
C CYS A 39 -21.85 20.48 -7.61
N ARG A 40 -21.10 21.54 -7.31
CA ARG A 40 -21.57 22.94 -7.42
C ARG A 40 -21.60 23.45 -8.86
N ALA A 41 -20.70 22.95 -9.71
CA ALA A 41 -20.57 23.33 -11.11
C ALA A 41 -21.51 22.55 -12.06
N GLN A 42 -22.12 21.45 -11.62
CA GLN A 42 -22.99 20.60 -12.46
C GLN A 42 -24.39 20.39 -11.83
N PRO A 43 -25.26 21.42 -11.82
CA PRO A 43 -26.57 21.38 -11.14
C PRO A 43 -27.55 20.31 -11.68
N ASN A 44 -27.32 19.82 -12.92
CA ASN A 44 -28.18 18.86 -13.60
C ASN A 44 -27.72 17.39 -13.53
N ARG A 45 -26.88 17.00 -12.55
CA ARG A 45 -26.50 15.59 -12.33
C ARG A 45 -26.98 15.05 -10.99
N ARG A 46 -27.33 13.77 -10.96
CA ARG A 46 -27.61 13.02 -9.72
C ARG A 46 -26.27 12.65 -9.08
N TYR A 47 -26.18 12.75 -7.76
CA TYR A 47 -24.98 12.34 -7.03
C TYR A 47 -25.36 11.49 -5.82
N PHE A 48 -24.52 10.51 -5.50
CA PHE A 48 -24.60 9.72 -4.28
C PHE A 48 -23.27 9.83 -3.56
N ILE A 49 -23.24 10.49 -2.40
CA ILE A 49 -22.02 10.81 -1.64
C ILE A 49 -22.07 10.11 -0.29
N ILE A 50 -20.97 9.51 0.13
CA ILE A 50 -20.78 9.03 1.50
C ILE A 50 -19.77 9.96 2.17
N ILE A 51 -20.08 10.47 3.36
CA ILE A 51 -19.19 11.27 4.20
C ILE A 51 -19.03 10.50 5.50
N ASP A 52 -17.84 9.96 5.72
CA ASP A 52 -17.57 9.09 6.85
C ASP A 52 -17.11 9.89 8.07
N ASP A 53 -17.52 9.43 9.25
CA ASP A 53 -17.08 9.82 10.59
C ASP A 53 -16.98 11.33 10.85
N ILE A 54 -18.12 12.04 10.75
CA ILE A 54 -18.21 13.47 11.11
C ILE A 54 -18.26 13.63 12.64
N TRP A 55 -17.34 14.41 13.20
CA TRP A 55 -17.25 14.69 14.63
C TRP A 55 -17.87 16.03 15.06
N GLU A 56 -17.91 17.03 14.17
CA GLU A 56 -18.33 18.39 14.51
C GLU A 56 -19.41 18.91 13.57
N LEU A 57 -20.39 19.63 14.14
CA LEU A 57 -21.47 20.24 13.36
C LEU A 57 -20.96 21.32 12.40
N GLY A 58 -19.98 22.12 12.82
CA GLY A 58 -19.41 23.18 11.98
C GLY A 58 -18.79 22.65 10.69
N THR A 59 -18.22 21.44 10.74
CA THR A 59 -17.70 20.73 9.57
C THR A 59 -18.81 20.40 8.57
N TRP A 60 -19.94 19.89 9.04
CA TRP A 60 -21.11 19.64 8.20
C TRP A 60 -21.67 20.92 7.59
N GLU A 61 -21.85 21.99 8.37
CA GLU A 61 -22.38 23.26 7.84
C GLU A 61 -21.49 23.85 6.73
N THR A 62 -20.17 23.66 6.85
CA THR A 62 -19.22 24.05 5.81
C THR A 62 -19.38 23.19 4.55
N LEU A 63 -19.45 21.86 4.69
CA LEU A 63 -19.60 20.93 3.58
C LEU A 63 -20.94 21.09 2.85
N LYS A 64 -22.01 21.29 3.61
CA LYS A 64 -23.38 21.49 3.11
C LYS A 64 -23.47 22.63 2.11
N CYS A 65 -22.65 23.66 2.26
CA CYS A 65 -22.57 24.78 1.33
C CYS A 65 -22.04 24.39 -0.07
N ALA A 66 -21.36 23.25 -0.21
CA ALA A 66 -20.86 22.75 -1.49
C ALA A 66 -21.91 21.94 -2.28
N PHE A 67 -22.95 21.42 -1.62
CA PHE A 67 -23.95 20.56 -2.25
C PHE A 67 -25.10 21.36 -2.85
N VAL A 68 -25.43 21.08 -4.12
CA VAL A 68 -26.56 21.70 -4.81
C VAL A 68 -27.80 20.86 -4.53
N LYS A 69 -28.81 21.46 -3.88
CA LYS A 69 -30.13 20.83 -3.77
C LYS A 69 -30.76 20.75 -5.15
N ASN A 70 -31.00 19.53 -5.63
CA ASN A 70 -31.72 19.27 -6.87
C ASN A 70 -32.81 18.21 -6.65
N THR A 71 -33.82 18.19 -7.52
CA THR A 71 -34.92 17.22 -7.48
C THR A 71 -34.58 15.93 -8.20
N LEU A 72 -33.29 15.70 -8.52
CA LEU A 72 -32.85 14.57 -9.33
C LEU A 72 -32.72 13.29 -8.52
N GLY A 73 -33.00 13.26 -7.21
CA GLY A 73 -32.87 12.07 -6.37
C GLY A 73 -31.45 11.83 -5.82
N SER A 74 -30.65 12.89 -5.73
CA SER A 74 -29.30 12.84 -5.16
C SER A 74 -29.35 12.49 -3.67
N ARG A 75 -28.33 11.78 -3.17
CA ARG A 75 -28.26 11.36 -1.77
C ARG A 75 -26.91 11.59 -1.14
N ILE A 76 -26.94 11.79 0.16
CA ILE A 76 -25.76 11.86 1.00
C ILE A 76 -25.98 10.90 2.16
N ILE A 77 -25.01 10.02 2.38
CA ILE A 77 -24.91 9.21 3.58
C ILE A 77 -23.85 9.84 4.47
N ILE A 78 -24.20 10.09 5.73
CA ILE A 78 -23.26 10.60 6.72
C ILE A 78 -23.13 9.55 7.80
N THR A 79 -21.91 9.23 8.22
CA THR A 79 -21.70 8.42 9.42
C THR A 79 -21.15 9.31 10.54
N THR A 80 -21.59 9.08 11.77
CA THR A 80 -21.07 9.78 12.95
C THR A 80 -21.25 8.93 14.19
N ARG A 81 -20.36 9.12 15.17
CA ARG A 81 -20.48 8.52 16.51
C ARG A 81 -21.35 9.36 17.45
N ILE A 82 -21.73 10.58 17.05
CA ILE A 82 -22.39 11.57 17.90
C ILE A 82 -23.84 11.74 17.44
N VAL A 83 -24.78 11.28 18.27
CA VAL A 83 -26.22 11.33 17.99
C VAL A 83 -26.70 12.75 17.70
N ASP A 84 -26.17 13.75 18.41
CA ASP A 84 -26.57 15.14 18.25
C ASP A 84 -26.09 15.74 16.92
N VAL A 85 -24.91 15.32 16.44
CA VAL A 85 -24.43 15.65 15.09
C VAL A 85 -25.37 15.03 14.05
N ALA A 86 -25.72 13.75 14.18
CA ALA A 86 -26.64 13.07 13.26
C ALA A 86 -28.01 13.78 13.18
N LYS A 87 -28.60 14.12 14.34
CA LYS A 87 -29.88 14.85 14.39
C LYS A 87 -29.78 16.22 13.74
N SER A 88 -28.68 16.94 13.97
CA SER A 88 -28.46 18.28 13.40
C SER A 88 -28.22 18.23 11.88
N CYS A 89 -27.63 17.14 11.37
CA CYS A 89 -27.46 16.88 9.94
C CYS A 89 -28.76 16.49 9.22
N SER A 90 -29.85 16.22 9.94
CA SER A 90 -31.16 15.76 9.45
C SER A 90 -32.28 16.80 9.67
N PRO A 91 -32.22 17.99 9.02
CA PRO A 91 -33.20 19.05 9.24
C PRO A 91 -34.55 18.80 8.53
N SER A 92 -34.64 17.87 7.57
CA SER A 92 -35.86 17.57 6.82
C SER A 92 -36.60 16.36 7.40
N SER A 93 -37.91 16.29 7.21
CA SER A 93 -38.71 15.10 7.53
C SER A 93 -38.44 13.91 6.60
N GLU A 94 -37.77 14.13 5.46
CA GLU A 94 -37.37 13.09 4.49
C GLU A 94 -35.99 12.48 4.80
N ASP A 95 -35.32 12.99 5.82
CA ASP A 95 -34.00 12.56 6.25
C ASP A 95 -34.13 11.40 7.25
N LEU A 96 -33.33 10.35 7.08
CA LEU A 96 -33.38 9.15 7.89
C LEU A 96 -32.16 9.08 8.80
N VAL A 97 -32.39 9.01 10.11
CA VAL A 97 -31.35 8.68 11.10
C VAL A 97 -31.46 7.18 11.43
N TYR A 98 -30.48 6.39 11.02
CA TYR A 98 -30.37 4.97 11.30
C TYR A 98 -29.31 4.70 12.37
N GLU A 99 -29.74 4.36 13.58
CA GLU A 99 -28.82 3.93 14.64
C GLU A 99 -28.35 2.49 14.38
N MET A 100 -27.05 2.27 14.15
CA MET A 100 -26.52 0.93 13.93
C MET A 100 -26.67 0.07 15.18
N LYS A 101 -27.38 -1.05 15.04
CA LYS A 101 -27.58 -2.00 16.13
C LYS A 101 -26.38 -2.95 16.24
N PRO A 102 -26.07 -3.46 17.45
CA PRO A 102 -25.16 -4.59 17.61
C PRO A 102 -25.67 -5.80 16.83
N LEU A 103 -24.75 -6.72 16.50
CA LEU A 103 -25.10 -7.97 15.86
C LEU A 103 -26.07 -8.79 16.72
N SER A 104 -26.94 -9.54 16.05
CA SER A 104 -27.76 -10.54 16.69
C SER A 104 -26.88 -11.64 17.31
N GLU A 105 -27.44 -12.44 18.23
CA GLU A 105 -26.70 -13.57 18.80
C GLU A 105 -26.30 -14.57 17.71
N ALA A 106 -27.18 -14.82 16.73
CA ALA A 106 -26.91 -15.73 15.62
C ALA A 106 -25.76 -15.20 14.73
N ASP A 107 -25.80 -13.92 14.35
CA ASP A 107 -24.73 -13.31 13.54
C ASP A 107 -23.41 -13.23 14.31
N SER A 108 -23.47 -13.01 15.63
CA SER A 108 -22.30 -12.98 16.49
C SER A 108 -21.63 -14.36 16.57
N LYS A 109 -22.42 -15.44 16.73
CA LYS A 109 -21.93 -16.83 16.69
C LYS A 109 -21.33 -17.16 15.33
N LYS A 110 -22.04 -16.83 14.24
CA LYS A 110 -21.57 -17.03 12.87
C LYS A 110 -20.22 -16.35 12.64
N LEU A 111 -20.07 -15.08 13.05
CA LEU A 111 -18.81 -14.34 12.90
C LEU A 111 -17.68 -14.96 13.74
N PHE A 112 -17.97 -15.28 15.01
CA PHE A 112 -17.01 -15.84 15.95
C PHE A 112 -16.49 -17.21 15.53
N PHE A 113 -17.39 -18.16 15.23
CA PHE A 113 -17.00 -19.52 14.86
C PHE A 113 -16.42 -19.62 13.46
N LYS A 114 -16.87 -18.78 12.51
CA LYS A 114 -16.26 -18.72 11.18
C LYS A 114 -14.76 -18.42 11.25
N ARG A 115 -14.33 -17.55 12.18
CA ARG A 115 -12.92 -17.20 12.35
C ARG A 115 -12.09 -18.33 12.94
N ILE A 116 -12.66 -19.08 13.89
CA ILE A 116 -11.92 -20.10 14.66
C ILE A 116 -11.96 -21.47 13.97
N PHE A 117 -13.14 -21.94 13.58
CA PHE A 117 -13.37 -23.30 13.09
C PHE A 117 -13.87 -23.36 11.63
N GLY A 118 -14.00 -22.22 10.95
CA GLY A 118 -14.57 -22.11 9.60
C GLY A 118 -16.11 -22.13 9.57
N CYS A 119 -16.75 -22.93 10.43
CA CYS A 119 -18.21 -22.92 10.66
C CYS A 119 -18.57 -23.25 12.12
N GLU A 120 -19.82 -23.03 12.50
CA GLU A 120 -20.30 -23.22 13.88
C GLU A 120 -20.39 -24.70 14.27
N GLU A 121 -20.72 -25.56 13.32
CA GLU A 121 -20.89 -27.00 13.52
C GLU A 121 -19.57 -27.71 13.87
N SER A 122 -18.44 -27.13 13.46
CA SER A 122 -17.09 -27.64 13.74
C SER A 122 -16.62 -27.36 15.18
N CYS A 123 -17.36 -26.58 15.97
CA CYS A 123 -17.00 -26.25 17.35
C CYS A 123 -17.21 -27.46 18.30
N PRO A 124 -16.16 -27.92 19.01
CA PRO A 124 -16.28 -28.99 20.00
C PRO A 124 -17.28 -28.64 21.12
N ASP A 125 -18.09 -29.62 21.53
CA ASP A 125 -19.10 -29.42 22.58
C ASP A 125 -18.51 -28.92 23.91
N SER A 126 -17.27 -29.31 24.22
CA SER A 126 -16.54 -28.88 25.41
C SER A 126 -16.26 -27.37 25.45
N LEU A 127 -16.25 -26.69 24.30
CA LEU A 127 -15.91 -25.27 24.18
C LEU A 127 -17.15 -24.37 24.03
N LYS A 128 -18.33 -24.94 23.70
CA LYS A 128 -19.57 -24.16 23.46
C LYS A 128 -20.00 -23.32 24.65
N GLU A 129 -19.82 -23.82 25.88
CA GLU A 129 -20.17 -23.08 27.10
C GLU A 129 -19.28 -21.83 27.27
N ALA A 130 -17.96 -22.00 27.11
CA ALA A 130 -17.01 -20.90 27.16
C ALA A 130 -17.26 -19.89 26.03
N ALA A 131 -17.50 -20.37 24.80
CA ALA A 131 -17.84 -19.54 23.65
C ALA A 131 -19.05 -18.63 23.91
N ASN A 132 -20.14 -19.19 24.45
CA ASN A 132 -21.34 -18.43 24.77
C ASN A 132 -21.10 -17.32 25.80
N ASP A 133 -20.29 -17.60 26.83
CA ASP A 133 -19.97 -16.60 27.86
C ASP A 133 -19.07 -15.49 27.33
N ILE A 134 -18.10 -15.84 26.46
CA ILE A 134 -17.23 -14.87 25.79
C ILE A 134 -18.07 -13.96 24.87
N LEU A 135 -18.93 -14.55 24.03
CA LEU A 135 -19.81 -13.82 23.12
C LEU A 135 -20.75 -12.87 23.85
N LYS A 136 -21.32 -13.28 24.99
CA LYS A 136 -22.13 -12.41 25.85
C LYS A 136 -21.36 -11.17 26.30
N LYS A 137 -20.07 -11.30 26.61
CA LYS A 137 -19.24 -10.15 26.96
C LYS A 137 -18.96 -9.25 25.76
N CYS A 138 -18.83 -9.79 24.55
CA CYS A 138 -18.63 -8.99 23.34
C CYS A 138 -19.86 -8.14 22.96
N ARG A 139 -21.06 -8.43 23.51
CA ARG A 139 -22.29 -7.63 23.36
C ARG A 139 -22.66 -7.33 21.90
N GLY A 140 -22.39 -8.26 20.99
CA GLY A 140 -22.69 -8.12 19.56
C GLY A 140 -21.83 -7.08 18.83
N LEU A 141 -20.71 -6.62 19.40
CA LEU A 141 -19.78 -5.69 18.75
C LEU A 141 -18.86 -6.45 17.78
N PRO A 142 -18.91 -6.19 16.47
CA PRO A 142 -18.11 -6.93 15.48
C PRO A 142 -16.61 -6.88 15.76
N LEU A 143 -16.09 -5.70 16.15
CA LEU A 143 -14.66 -5.52 16.45
C LEU A 143 -14.22 -6.33 17.68
N ALA A 144 -15.04 -6.34 18.74
CA ALA A 144 -14.80 -7.16 19.93
C ALA A 144 -14.76 -8.65 19.57
N ILE A 145 -15.74 -9.10 18.79
CA ILE A 145 -15.88 -10.49 18.37
C ILE A 145 -14.67 -10.90 17.53
N ASN A 146 -14.26 -10.08 16.57
CA ASN A 146 -13.10 -10.37 15.71
C ASN A 146 -11.78 -10.40 16.49
N ALA A 147 -11.57 -9.48 17.43
CA ALA A 147 -10.36 -9.45 18.23
C ALA A 147 -10.24 -10.71 19.11
N ILE A 148 -11.32 -11.07 19.83
CA ILE A 148 -11.28 -12.23 20.71
C ILE A 148 -11.31 -13.56 19.95
N SER A 149 -12.02 -13.65 18.82
CA SER A 149 -12.02 -14.86 18.00
C SER A 149 -10.66 -15.07 17.34
N SER A 150 -9.98 -13.99 16.91
CA SER A 150 -8.62 -14.06 16.37
C SER A 150 -7.56 -14.33 17.46
N LEU A 151 -7.82 -13.94 18.71
CA LEU A 151 -7.01 -14.39 19.85
C LEU A 151 -7.12 -15.93 20.00
N LEU A 152 -8.35 -16.43 20.06
CA LEU A 152 -8.61 -17.86 20.27
C LEU A 152 -8.16 -18.72 19.09
N ALA A 153 -8.30 -18.24 17.85
CA ALA A 153 -7.91 -18.97 16.64
C ALA A 153 -6.41 -19.27 16.53
N THR A 154 -5.55 -18.57 17.27
CA THR A 154 -4.12 -18.93 17.32
C THR A 154 -3.66 -19.43 18.69
N THR A 155 -4.59 -19.59 19.65
CA THR A 155 -4.33 -20.37 20.87
C THR A 155 -4.62 -21.85 20.57
N ARG A 156 -4.14 -22.80 21.38
CA ARG A 156 -4.49 -24.21 21.16
C ARG A 156 -5.98 -24.39 21.42
N GLU A 157 -6.62 -25.35 20.75
CA GLU A 157 -8.04 -25.65 20.93
C GLU A 157 -8.28 -26.47 22.22
N THR A 158 -7.67 -26.05 23.33
CA THR A 158 -7.77 -26.71 24.63
C THR A 158 -8.82 -26.03 25.49
N LYS A 159 -9.55 -26.82 26.28
CA LYS A 159 -10.57 -26.30 27.19
C LYS A 159 -9.97 -25.35 28.22
N GLU A 160 -8.76 -25.66 28.69
CA GLU A 160 -8.03 -24.89 29.69
C GLU A 160 -7.73 -23.46 29.22
N GLU A 161 -7.31 -23.28 27.96
CA GLU A 161 -7.00 -21.96 27.41
C GLU A 161 -8.26 -21.12 27.17
N TRP A 162 -9.36 -21.74 26.73
CA TRP A 162 -10.65 -21.09 26.61
C TRP A 162 -11.21 -20.68 27.97
N ASP A 163 -11.10 -21.56 28.97
CA ASP A 163 -11.49 -21.26 30.33
C ASP A 163 -10.60 -20.17 30.94
N ARG A 164 -9.30 -20.09 30.60
CA ARG A 164 -8.43 -18.96 31.01
C ARG A 164 -8.98 -17.63 30.50
N VAL A 165 -9.34 -17.55 29.23
CA VAL A 165 -9.91 -16.33 28.60
C VAL A 165 -11.28 -16.01 29.20
N ARG A 166 -12.14 -17.03 29.35
CA ARG A 166 -13.46 -16.93 29.99
C ARG A 166 -13.37 -16.40 31.41
N HIS A 167 -12.48 -16.94 32.24
CA HIS A 167 -12.28 -16.49 33.62
C HIS A 167 -11.75 -15.05 33.69
N SER A 168 -10.81 -14.70 32.82
CA SER A 168 -10.30 -13.32 32.70
C SER A 168 -11.48 -12.37 32.44
N ILE A 169 -12.28 -12.66 31.42
CA ILE A 169 -13.48 -11.90 31.06
C ILE A 169 -14.50 -11.79 32.20
N ARG A 170 -14.77 -12.88 32.92
CA ARG A 170 -15.71 -12.89 34.06
C ARG A 170 -15.19 -12.13 35.28
N SER A 171 -13.87 -12.17 35.52
CA SER A 171 -13.24 -11.52 36.68
C SER A 171 -13.17 -9.99 36.56
N SER A 172 -13.32 -9.47 35.33
CA SER A 172 -13.36 -8.03 35.06
C SER A 172 -14.56 -7.37 35.75
N LYS A 173 -14.31 -6.49 36.73
CA LYS A 173 -15.32 -5.63 37.39
C LYS A 173 -15.85 -4.50 36.49
N VAL A 174 -15.61 -4.59 35.19
CA VAL A 174 -16.00 -3.61 34.16
C VAL A 174 -17.49 -3.32 34.30
N LYS A 175 -17.84 -2.05 34.47
CA LYS A 175 -19.24 -1.59 34.53
C LYS A 175 -19.89 -1.83 33.15
N SER A 176 -21.18 -1.62 33.00
CA SER A 176 -21.91 -1.89 31.75
C SER A 176 -21.52 -0.97 30.56
N ASP A 177 -20.35 -0.34 30.58
CA ASP A 177 -19.87 0.52 29.51
C ASP A 177 -19.23 -0.32 28.37
N ILE A 178 -19.57 0.06 27.15
CA ILE A 178 -19.07 -0.53 25.92
C ILE A 178 -17.58 -0.20 25.73
N ILE A 179 -17.13 0.99 26.14
CA ILE A 179 -15.73 1.42 25.97
C ILE A 179 -14.80 0.57 26.85
N GLU A 180 -15.10 0.45 28.15
CA GLU A 180 -14.34 -0.42 29.05
C GLU A 180 -14.31 -1.87 28.58
N THR A 181 -15.43 -2.37 28.01
CA THR A 181 -15.50 -3.72 27.45
C THR A 181 -14.56 -3.88 26.25
N MET A 182 -14.53 -2.91 25.32
CA MET A 182 -13.63 -2.93 24.16
C MET A 182 -12.17 -2.86 24.60
N ASN A 183 -11.80 -1.92 25.46
CA ASN A 183 -10.43 -1.76 25.97
C ASN A 183 -9.94 -3.03 26.67
N TYR A 184 -10.84 -3.69 27.41
CA TYR A 184 -10.52 -4.97 28.06
C TYR A 184 -10.25 -6.08 27.04
N ILE A 185 -11.07 -6.24 26.01
CA ILE A 185 -10.90 -7.27 24.97
C ILE A 185 -9.62 -7.04 24.16
N LEU A 186 -9.34 -5.78 23.79
CA LEU A 186 -8.10 -5.41 23.12
C LEU A 186 -6.89 -5.67 24.02
N SER A 187 -6.99 -5.40 25.32
CA SER A 187 -5.94 -5.71 26.30
C SER A 187 -5.61 -7.20 26.35
N LEU A 188 -6.61 -8.09 26.32
CA LEU A 188 -6.36 -9.54 26.25
C LEU A 188 -5.54 -9.93 25.02
N SER A 189 -5.92 -9.38 23.86
CA SER A 189 -5.22 -9.65 22.60
C SER A 189 -3.79 -9.08 22.61
N TYR A 190 -3.60 -7.90 23.19
CA TYR A 190 -2.31 -7.23 23.32
C TYR A 190 -1.36 -7.98 24.26
N PHE A 191 -1.81 -8.36 25.46
CA PHE A 191 -0.98 -9.01 26.47
C PHE A 191 -0.68 -10.48 26.16
N ASP A 192 -1.38 -11.11 25.21
CA ASP A 192 -1.05 -12.45 24.72
C ASP A 192 0.09 -12.43 23.67
N LEU A 193 0.34 -11.29 23.02
CA LEU A 193 1.42 -11.18 22.03
C LEU A 193 2.81 -11.38 22.67
N PRO A 194 3.78 -11.98 21.97
CA PRO A 194 5.19 -11.90 22.32
C PRO A 194 5.70 -10.45 22.36
N HIS A 195 6.73 -10.18 23.17
CA HIS A 195 7.27 -8.83 23.38
C HIS A 195 7.70 -8.13 22.08
N HIS A 196 8.30 -8.86 21.13
CA HIS A 196 8.71 -8.28 19.84
C HIS A 196 7.51 -7.83 19.00
N LEU A 197 6.42 -8.62 18.95
CA LEU A 197 5.19 -8.22 18.25
C LEU A 197 4.48 -7.06 18.95
N ARG A 198 4.49 -6.99 20.30
CA ARG A 198 3.96 -5.82 21.03
C ARG A 198 4.70 -4.55 20.65
N SER A 199 6.03 -4.61 20.56
CA SER A 199 6.84 -3.46 20.14
C SER A 199 6.48 -3.01 18.72
N CYS A 200 6.36 -3.94 17.78
CA CYS A 200 5.92 -3.67 16.41
C CYS A 200 4.51 -3.06 16.35
N LEU A 201 3.57 -3.58 17.17
CA LEU A 201 2.21 -3.11 17.24
C LEU A 201 2.11 -1.70 17.86
N LEU A 202 2.74 -1.45 19.02
CA LEU A 202 2.77 -0.12 19.64
C LEU A 202 3.43 0.93 18.74
N TYR A 203 4.38 0.53 17.89
CA TYR A 203 5.00 1.43 16.92
C TYR A 203 3.98 2.05 15.96
N LEU A 204 2.87 1.36 15.68
CA LEU A 204 1.81 1.88 14.82
C LEU A 204 1.08 3.09 15.40
N ALA A 205 1.17 3.33 16.72
CA ALA A 205 0.67 4.55 17.34
C ALA A 205 1.34 5.83 16.83
N LEU A 206 2.47 5.73 16.10
CA LEU A 206 3.08 6.87 15.44
C LEU A 206 2.32 7.32 14.19
N PHE A 207 1.54 6.45 13.55
CA PHE A 207 0.89 6.77 12.29
C PHE A 207 -0.45 7.48 12.52
N PRO A 208 -0.84 8.39 11.62
CA PRO A 208 -2.14 9.02 11.69
C PRO A 208 -3.28 8.01 11.49
N GLU A 209 -4.46 8.39 11.97
CA GLU A 209 -5.73 7.73 11.67
C GLU A 209 -5.90 7.52 10.14
N ASP A 210 -6.43 6.35 9.77
CA ASP A 210 -6.71 5.89 8.40
C ASP A 210 -5.56 5.88 7.39
N ARG A 211 -4.34 6.13 7.86
CA ARG A 211 -3.18 6.13 6.98
C ARG A 211 -3.02 4.74 6.37
N LEU A 212 -2.96 4.71 5.04
CA LEU A 212 -2.43 3.55 4.33
C LEU A 212 -0.93 3.45 4.60
N ILE A 213 -0.53 2.41 5.31
CA ILE A 213 0.85 2.13 5.69
C ILE A 213 1.38 1.03 4.76
N GLU A 214 2.42 1.35 4.00
CA GLU A 214 3.08 0.36 3.15
C GLU A 214 3.83 -0.67 4.00
N ARG A 215 3.56 -1.96 3.74
CA ARG A 215 4.14 -3.08 4.50
C ARG A 215 5.67 -3.06 4.53
N GLN A 216 6.31 -2.93 3.37
CA GLN A 216 7.78 -2.95 3.28
C GLN A 216 8.43 -1.78 4.02
N ARG A 217 7.85 -0.58 3.91
CA ARG A 217 8.31 0.60 4.67
C ARG A 217 8.18 0.39 6.18
N LEU A 218 7.05 -0.15 6.63
CA LEU A 218 6.82 -0.43 8.05
C LEU A 218 7.84 -1.45 8.59
N VAL A 219 8.08 -2.53 7.86
CA VAL A 219 9.05 -3.57 8.24
C VAL A 219 10.47 -2.99 8.31
N ARG A 220 10.90 -2.20 7.30
CA ARG A 220 12.22 -1.54 7.33
C ARG A 220 12.38 -0.66 8.57
N ARG A 221 11.33 0.07 8.97
CA ARG A 221 11.34 0.88 10.20
C ARG A 221 11.42 0.02 11.46
N TRP A 222 10.72 -1.11 11.53
CA TRP A 222 10.86 -2.06 12.65
C TRP A 222 12.25 -2.67 12.76
N ILE A 223 12.91 -2.97 11.63
CA ILE A 223 14.30 -3.43 11.58
C ILE A 223 15.24 -2.34 12.13
N SER A 224 15.09 -1.10 11.63
CA SER A 224 15.94 0.03 12.05
C SER A 224 15.70 0.47 13.50
N GLU A 225 14.51 0.24 14.05
CA GLU A 225 14.23 0.35 15.49
C GLU A 225 14.96 -0.72 16.30
N GLY A 226 15.24 -1.86 15.67
CA GLY A 226 15.74 -3.06 16.32
C GLY A 226 14.64 -3.81 17.07
N PHE A 227 13.41 -3.88 16.53
CA PHE A 227 12.36 -4.77 17.03
C PHE A 227 12.44 -6.16 16.40
N ILE A 228 13.04 -6.23 15.22
CA ILE A 228 13.28 -7.47 14.49
C ILE A 228 14.77 -7.79 14.63
N HIS A 229 15.04 -8.95 15.19
CA HIS A 229 16.38 -9.50 15.36
C HIS A 229 16.28 -10.99 15.06
N GLY A 230 17.03 -11.44 14.07
CA GLY A 230 17.11 -12.84 13.63
C GLY A 230 18.42 -13.50 14.05
N GLU A 231 18.48 -14.82 13.86
CA GLU A 231 19.73 -15.57 13.98
C GLU A 231 20.71 -15.19 12.84
N SER A 232 21.98 -15.56 12.98
CA SER A 232 23.00 -15.22 11.98
C SER A 232 22.62 -15.76 10.60
N GLY A 233 22.48 -14.87 9.61
CA GLY A 233 22.13 -15.21 8.23
C GLY A 233 20.64 -15.21 7.89
N GLN A 234 19.76 -14.95 8.85
CA GLN A 234 18.32 -14.84 8.59
C GLN A 234 17.97 -13.52 7.86
N ASP A 235 17.07 -13.58 6.87
CA ASP A 235 16.55 -12.37 6.22
C ASP A 235 15.58 -11.65 7.17
N LEU A 236 16.00 -10.48 7.65
CA LEU A 236 15.21 -9.66 8.55
C LEU A 236 13.95 -9.09 7.89
N MET A 237 13.94 -8.90 6.57
CA MET A 237 12.72 -8.49 5.86
C MET A 237 11.70 -9.62 5.86
N GLU A 238 12.10 -10.85 5.55
CA GLU A 238 11.18 -12.01 5.58
C GLU A 238 10.62 -12.22 6.99
N LEU A 239 11.48 -12.21 8.02
CA LEU A 239 11.03 -12.31 9.42
C LEU A 239 10.08 -11.16 9.81
N GLY A 240 10.36 -9.94 9.35
CA GLY A 240 9.50 -8.79 9.58
C GLY A 240 8.15 -8.89 8.86
N GLU A 241 8.14 -9.46 7.65
CA GLU A 241 6.91 -9.77 6.93
C GLU A 241 6.09 -10.83 7.69
N GLU A 242 6.72 -11.86 8.28
CA GLU A 242 6.02 -12.83 9.13
C GLU A 242 5.37 -12.17 10.34
N TYR A 243 6.08 -11.26 11.02
CA TYR A 243 5.54 -10.51 12.16
C TYR A 243 4.34 -9.65 11.75
N PHE A 244 4.41 -9.01 10.59
CA PHE A 244 3.29 -8.27 10.01
C PHE A 244 2.07 -9.19 9.80
N HIS A 245 2.27 -10.36 9.19
CA HIS A 245 1.16 -11.30 8.95
C HIS A 245 0.58 -11.84 10.26
N GLN A 246 1.38 -12.05 11.29
CA GLN A 246 0.88 -12.43 12.61
C GLN A 246 -0.04 -11.35 13.20
N LEU A 247 0.32 -10.06 13.08
CA LEU A 247 -0.55 -8.96 13.53
C LEU A 247 -1.86 -8.86 12.71
N VAL A 248 -1.80 -9.08 11.39
CA VAL A 248 -2.99 -9.19 10.52
C VAL A 248 -3.87 -10.36 10.96
N ASN A 249 -3.27 -11.52 11.24
CA ASN A 249 -3.98 -12.72 11.69
C ASN A 249 -4.62 -12.56 13.07
N ARG A 250 -4.08 -11.67 13.91
CA ARG A 250 -4.71 -11.26 15.17
C ARG A 250 -5.82 -10.22 14.99
N SER A 251 -6.05 -9.74 13.76
CA SER A 251 -6.99 -8.67 13.45
C SER A 251 -6.73 -7.38 14.23
N LEU A 252 -5.48 -7.17 14.65
CA LEU A 252 -5.04 -5.93 15.31
C LEU A 252 -4.62 -4.86 14.30
N ILE A 253 -4.32 -5.29 13.07
CA ILE A 253 -4.15 -4.44 11.89
C ILE A 253 -5.00 -4.99 10.74
N GLN A 254 -5.51 -4.10 9.90
CA GLN A 254 -6.36 -4.44 8.77
C GLN A 254 -5.51 -4.48 7.50
N PRO A 255 -5.47 -5.61 6.78
CA PRO A 255 -4.77 -5.69 5.51
C PRO A 255 -5.54 -4.88 4.46
N ASP A 256 -4.80 -4.20 3.59
CA ASP A 256 -5.36 -3.52 2.42
C ASP A 256 -4.52 -3.90 1.18
N TYR A 257 -5.20 -4.00 0.04
CA TYR A 257 -4.63 -4.41 -1.23
C TYR A 257 -3.90 -5.76 -1.13
N ILE A 258 -4.67 -6.83 -1.02
CA ILE A 258 -4.17 -8.21 -0.94
C ILE A 258 -3.83 -8.68 -2.36
N GLY A 259 -2.56 -9.02 -2.58
CA GLY A 259 -2.11 -9.58 -3.84
C GLY A 259 -2.50 -11.05 -4.01
N TYR A 260 -2.24 -11.59 -5.19
CA TYR A 260 -2.51 -13.00 -5.55
C TYR A 260 -1.81 -14.03 -4.65
N ASP A 261 -0.69 -13.64 -4.05
CA ASP A 261 0.09 -14.44 -3.11
C ASP A 261 -0.54 -14.45 -1.70
N GLY A 262 -1.68 -13.78 -1.51
CA GLY A 262 -2.35 -13.62 -0.23
C GLY A 262 -1.68 -12.61 0.70
N LYS A 263 -0.61 -11.93 0.25
CA LYS A 263 0.09 -10.94 1.06
C LYS A 263 -0.53 -9.56 0.85
N ALA A 264 -0.72 -8.83 1.95
CA ALA A 264 -1.20 -7.46 1.89
C ALA A 264 -0.06 -6.50 1.52
N LYS A 265 -0.28 -5.62 0.55
CA LYS A 265 0.70 -4.57 0.19
C LYS A 265 0.69 -3.43 1.21
N TYR A 266 -0.49 -3.13 1.76
CA TYR A 266 -0.69 -2.08 2.75
C TYR A 266 -1.41 -2.62 3.99
N CYS A 267 -1.40 -1.85 5.07
CA CYS A 267 -2.33 -2.02 6.18
C CYS A 267 -2.90 -0.68 6.65
N ARG A 268 -4.00 -0.76 7.39
CA ARG A 268 -4.53 0.31 8.24
C ARG A 268 -4.68 -0.19 9.68
N VAL A 269 -4.75 0.73 10.62
CA VAL A 269 -5.16 0.44 12.00
C VAL A 269 -6.52 1.04 12.19
N HIS A 270 -7.49 0.23 12.63
CA HIS A 270 -8.83 0.72 12.94
C HIS A 270 -8.77 1.72 14.11
N ASP A 271 -9.51 2.82 14.06
CA ASP A 271 -9.39 3.94 15.01
C ASP A 271 -9.49 3.54 16.47
N THR A 272 -10.48 2.72 16.84
CA THR A 272 -10.61 2.20 18.22
C THR A 272 -9.38 1.40 18.67
N ILE A 273 -8.70 0.70 17.76
CA ILE A 273 -7.44 0.02 18.08
C ILE A 273 -6.32 1.06 18.17
N LEU A 274 -6.28 2.03 17.27
CA LEU A 274 -5.27 3.09 17.31
C LEU A 274 -5.35 3.91 18.61
N ASP A 275 -6.55 4.29 19.05
CA ASP A 275 -6.81 4.94 20.35
C ASP A 275 -6.24 4.12 21.51
N PHE A 276 -6.55 2.82 21.52
CA PHE A 276 -6.02 1.86 22.50
C PHE A 276 -4.48 1.79 22.46
N LEU A 277 -3.87 1.79 21.27
CA LEU A 277 -2.42 1.77 21.11
C LEU A 277 -1.77 3.08 21.56
N ILE A 278 -2.41 4.22 21.31
CA ILE A 278 -1.94 5.53 21.77
C ILE A 278 -1.97 5.58 23.31
N GLU A 279 -3.06 5.10 23.93
CA GLU A 279 -3.19 5.00 25.39
C GLU A 279 -2.08 4.12 25.97
N LYS A 280 -1.94 2.87 25.48
CA LYS A 280 -0.92 1.92 25.95
C LYS A 280 0.50 2.41 25.69
N SER A 281 0.74 3.02 24.55
CA SER A 281 2.03 3.62 24.22
C SER A 281 2.38 4.76 25.18
N SER A 282 1.41 5.56 25.61
CA SER A 282 1.61 6.62 26.60
C SER A 282 1.93 6.04 27.98
N GLU A 283 1.24 4.96 28.40
CA GLU A 283 1.51 4.25 29.66
C GLU A 283 2.93 3.67 29.70
N GLU A 284 3.38 3.08 28.59
CA GLU A 284 4.70 2.44 28.48
C GLU A 284 5.83 3.43 28.07
N ASN A 285 5.49 4.69 27.84
CA ASN A 285 6.36 5.72 27.26
C ASN A 285 7.13 5.20 26.02
N MET A 286 6.38 4.64 25.07
CA MET A 286 6.90 4.00 23.86
C MET A 286 6.94 4.97 22.67
N CYS A 287 5.83 5.65 22.41
CA CYS A 287 5.61 6.65 21.37
C CYS A 287 4.89 7.88 21.95
N THR A 288 5.20 9.04 21.39
CA THR A 288 4.67 10.35 21.76
C THR A 288 4.08 10.98 20.49
N VAL A 289 2.76 11.14 20.47
CA VAL A 289 2.05 11.87 19.40
C VAL A 289 1.85 13.30 19.90
N LEU A 290 2.41 14.27 19.19
CA LEU A 290 2.32 15.66 19.60
C LEU A 290 0.91 16.19 19.28
N LYS A 291 0.17 16.61 20.31
CA LYS A 291 -1.15 17.24 20.15
C LYS A 291 -0.99 18.76 20.20
N LYS A 292 -1.76 19.47 19.38
CA LYS A 292 -1.74 20.94 19.14
C LYS A 292 -1.39 21.87 20.32
N GLN A 293 -1.69 21.51 21.56
CA GLN A 293 -1.63 22.42 22.71
C GLN A 293 -0.95 21.83 23.96
N CYS A 294 -0.28 20.68 23.86
CA CYS A 294 0.32 20.04 25.03
C CYS A 294 1.77 19.64 24.77
N LYS A 295 2.67 20.20 25.58
CA LYS A 295 4.04 19.68 25.70
C LYS A 295 3.98 18.23 26.20
N PRO A 296 4.82 17.34 25.67
CA PRO A 296 4.87 15.97 26.14
C PRO A 296 5.37 15.93 27.59
N ASN A 297 4.68 15.16 28.43
CA ASN A 297 5.10 14.91 29.81
C ASN A 297 6.15 13.80 29.82
N GLY A 298 7.43 14.17 29.96
CA GLY A 298 8.53 13.23 30.14
C GLY A 298 9.41 13.02 28.90
N ILE A 299 10.18 11.93 28.93
CA ILE A 299 11.22 11.65 27.93
C ILE A 299 10.56 11.21 26.62
N VAL A 300 10.79 11.96 25.54
CA VAL A 300 10.34 11.61 24.19
C VAL A 300 11.24 10.52 23.60
N ARG A 301 10.69 9.32 23.41
CA ARG A 301 11.43 8.19 22.78
C ARG A 301 11.16 8.06 21.29
N ARG A 302 9.93 8.26 20.85
CA ARG A 302 9.55 8.21 19.43
C ARG A 302 8.49 9.26 19.19
N LEU A 303 8.76 10.19 18.31
CA LEU A 303 7.92 11.34 18.07
C LEU A 303 7.16 11.18 16.76
N SER A 304 5.86 11.42 16.81
CA SER A 304 5.04 11.67 15.62
C SER A 304 4.68 13.14 15.53
N LEU A 305 4.95 13.73 14.37
CA LEU A 305 4.60 15.09 13.99
C LEU A 305 3.56 15.04 12.87
N MET A 306 2.52 15.87 12.97
CA MET A 306 1.32 15.87 12.13
C MET A 306 1.20 17.14 11.27
N GLY A 307 2.07 18.13 11.49
CA GLY A 307 2.12 19.39 10.76
C GLY A 307 1.05 20.40 11.17
N ASN A 308 0.36 20.14 12.28
CA ASN A 308 -0.68 21.00 12.81
C ASN A 308 -0.34 21.55 14.21
N GLU A 309 0.83 21.20 14.74
CA GLU A 309 1.28 21.56 16.08
C GLU A 309 1.77 23.00 16.19
N ASP A 310 1.80 23.48 17.43
CA ASP A 310 2.36 24.79 17.74
C ASP A 310 3.87 24.81 17.49
N GLU A 311 4.31 25.74 16.65
CA GLU A 311 5.72 25.89 16.25
C GLU A 311 6.64 26.12 17.47
N GLU A 312 6.17 26.88 18.47
CA GLU A 312 6.93 27.14 19.70
C GLU A 312 7.12 25.86 20.53
N ILE A 313 6.10 25.00 20.58
CA ILE A 313 6.18 23.72 21.28
C ILE A 313 7.22 22.83 20.59
N VAL A 314 7.19 22.74 19.25
CA VAL A 314 8.11 21.89 18.48
C VAL A 314 9.56 22.33 18.67
N GLU A 315 9.85 23.63 18.66
CA GLU A 315 11.21 24.16 18.86
C GLU A 315 11.78 23.84 20.25
N GLN A 316 10.92 23.78 21.27
CA GLN A 316 11.33 23.58 22.67
C GLN A 316 11.41 22.10 23.08
N LEU A 317 11.16 21.15 22.18
CA LEU A 317 11.22 19.72 22.49
C LEU A 317 12.64 19.25 22.81
N ASP A 318 12.80 18.56 23.94
CA ASP A 318 14.03 17.81 24.23
C ASP A 318 13.98 16.44 23.56
N LEU A 319 14.80 16.29 22.52
CA LEU A 319 14.93 15.06 21.72
C LEU A 319 16.23 14.31 22.00
N SER A 320 16.93 14.62 23.10
CA SER A 320 18.19 13.97 23.48
C SER A 320 18.09 12.43 23.56
N HIS A 321 16.93 11.90 23.93
CA HIS A 321 16.64 10.47 24.04
C HIS A 321 15.75 9.93 22.91
N ALA A 322 15.40 10.76 21.93
CA ALA A 322 14.58 10.35 20.81
C ALA A 322 15.31 9.32 19.95
N ARG A 323 14.64 8.20 19.68
CA ARG A 323 15.08 7.10 18.81
C ARG A 323 14.40 7.17 17.45
N SER A 324 13.22 7.78 17.36
CA SER A 324 12.55 7.97 16.08
C SER A 324 11.81 9.29 16.00
N ILE A 325 11.81 9.87 14.81
CA ILE A 325 10.99 11.03 14.46
C ILE A 325 10.30 10.67 13.14
N SER A 326 8.97 10.75 13.14
CA SER A 326 8.15 10.55 11.95
C SER A 326 7.29 11.77 11.74
N ALA A 327 7.36 12.29 10.53
CA ALA A 327 6.71 13.51 10.12
C ALA A 327 5.65 13.16 9.07
N PHE A 328 4.42 13.57 9.33
CA PHE A 328 3.26 13.36 8.47
C PHE A 328 2.63 14.72 8.16
N GLY A 329 2.32 14.98 6.89
CA GLY A 329 1.68 16.22 6.46
C GLY A 329 2.64 17.37 6.13
N ASP A 330 2.07 18.58 6.00
CA ASP A 330 2.76 19.79 5.53
C ASP A 330 3.54 20.49 6.65
N ILE A 331 4.49 19.76 7.25
CA ILE A 331 5.33 20.26 8.34
C ILE A 331 6.25 21.37 7.83
N LYS A 332 6.15 22.55 8.43
CA LYS A 332 6.98 23.72 8.13
C LYS A 332 8.27 23.77 8.94
N LEU A 333 8.26 23.22 10.14
CA LEU A 333 9.35 23.32 11.10
C LEU A 333 9.72 21.93 11.63
N LEU A 334 11.01 21.62 11.57
CA LEU A 334 11.58 20.40 12.16
C LEU A 334 12.34 20.78 13.44
N PRO A 335 12.15 20.06 14.57
CA PRO A 335 12.91 20.33 15.78
C PRO A 335 14.40 20.14 15.54
N SER A 336 15.23 20.81 16.35
CA SER A 336 16.69 20.73 16.20
C SER A 336 17.19 19.29 16.41
N LEU A 337 17.68 18.68 15.32
CA LEU A 337 18.19 17.31 15.33
C LEU A 337 19.57 17.19 16.00
N GLY A 338 20.31 18.28 16.13
CA GLY A 338 21.73 18.26 16.54
C GLY A 338 21.98 17.72 17.95
N ARG A 339 20.95 17.54 18.78
CA ARG A 339 21.02 16.95 20.12
C ARG A 339 20.56 15.49 20.19
N SER A 340 19.94 14.96 19.14
CA SER A 340 19.27 13.66 19.10
C SER A 340 20.23 12.50 18.82
N LYS A 341 21.23 12.30 19.69
CA LYS A 341 22.31 11.31 19.49
C LYS A 341 21.83 9.85 19.44
N CYS A 342 20.65 9.57 19.99
CA CYS A 342 20.04 8.24 20.01
C CYS A 342 19.13 7.94 18.81
N LEU A 343 19.00 8.87 17.87
CA LEU A 343 18.05 8.75 16.76
C LEU A 343 18.48 7.63 15.81
N ARG A 344 17.55 6.71 15.53
CA ARG A 344 17.68 5.56 14.63
C ARG A 344 16.83 5.71 13.37
N VAL A 345 15.62 6.27 13.48
CA VAL A 345 14.72 6.48 12.34
C VAL A 345 14.38 7.96 12.20
N LEU A 346 14.66 8.53 11.03
CA LEU A 346 14.20 9.84 10.63
C LEU A 346 13.38 9.68 9.34
N ASP A 347 12.06 9.81 9.47
CA ASP A 347 11.11 9.65 8.37
C ASP A 347 10.40 10.97 8.11
N LEU A 348 10.80 11.66 7.03
CA LEU A 348 10.33 12.99 6.62
C LEU A 348 9.52 12.92 5.32
N GLN A 349 8.99 11.75 4.98
CA GLN A 349 8.31 11.53 3.71
C GLN A 349 7.12 12.49 3.53
N HIS A 350 7.00 13.10 2.35
CA HIS A 350 5.93 14.05 1.98
C HIS A 350 5.92 15.38 2.73
N CYS A 351 7.01 15.76 3.39
CA CYS A 351 7.16 17.08 4.02
C CYS A 351 7.78 18.11 3.03
N GLY A 352 6.99 18.57 2.05
CA GLY A 352 7.45 19.40 0.94
C GLY A 352 8.06 20.78 1.31
N GLN A 353 7.74 21.30 2.49
CA GLN A 353 8.32 22.57 2.98
C GLN A 353 9.73 22.41 3.54
N LEU A 354 10.12 21.20 3.96
CA LEU A 354 11.45 20.96 4.50
C LEU A 354 12.51 21.14 3.40
N LYS A 355 13.48 22.03 3.65
CA LYS A 355 14.64 22.32 2.80
C LYS A 355 15.96 21.85 3.43
N ASN A 356 17.05 21.95 2.68
CA ASN A 356 18.40 21.46 3.05
C ASN A 356 18.84 21.83 4.47
N HIS A 357 18.54 23.04 4.95
CA HIS A 357 18.97 23.50 6.28
C HIS A 357 18.38 22.68 7.44
N HIS A 358 17.26 21.98 7.24
CA HIS A 358 16.65 21.13 8.28
C HIS A 358 17.47 19.87 8.57
N ILE A 359 18.30 19.42 7.62
CA ILE A 359 19.16 18.24 7.76
C ILE A 359 20.65 18.60 7.82
N LYS A 360 20.98 19.87 8.09
CA LYS A 360 22.38 20.35 8.08
C LYS A 360 23.27 19.72 9.16
N ASP A 361 22.67 19.28 10.28
CA ASP A 361 23.36 18.69 11.44
C ASP A 361 23.19 17.16 11.48
N ILE A 362 22.87 16.53 10.35
CA ILE A 362 22.55 15.09 10.28
C ILE A 362 23.72 14.21 10.73
N GLU A 363 24.95 14.68 10.58
CA GLU A 363 26.19 13.98 10.96
C GLU A 363 26.30 13.72 12.46
N ARG A 364 25.51 14.42 13.28
CA ARG A 364 25.46 14.23 14.73
C ARG A 364 24.59 13.05 15.13
N LEU A 365 23.86 12.46 14.20
CA LEU A 365 22.93 11.36 14.41
C LEU A 365 23.65 10.01 14.28
N TYR A 366 24.68 9.78 15.10
CA TYR A 366 25.58 8.61 14.95
C TYR A 366 24.87 7.24 15.02
N GLN A 367 23.67 7.16 15.59
CA GLN A 367 22.88 5.92 15.67
C GLN A 367 21.85 5.78 14.53
N LEU A 368 21.83 6.70 13.57
CA LEU A 368 20.83 6.71 12.51
C LEU A 368 20.98 5.47 11.62
N ARG A 369 19.87 4.77 11.42
CA ARG A 369 19.76 3.55 10.61
C ARG A 369 18.82 3.71 9.42
N TYR A 370 17.81 4.56 9.54
CA TYR A 370 16.84 4.83 8.50
C TYR A 370 16.69 6.33 8.28
N LEU A 371 16.87 6.77 7.03
CA LEU A 371 16.61 8.13 6.58
C LEU A 371 15.67 8.10 5.37
N ASP A 372 14.51 8.73 5.47
CA ASP A 372 13.62 8.98 4.33
C ASP A 372 13.35 10.48 4.20
N ILE A 373 13.77 11.04 3.06
CA ILE A 373 13.57 12.44 2.69
C ILE A 373 12.74 12.57 1.41
N SER A 374 12.03 11.51 1.02
CA SER A 374 11.28 11.47 -0.23
C SER A 374 10.12 12.47 -0.21
N PHE A 375 9.90 13.15 -1.34
CA PHE A 375 8.86 14.16 -1.51
C PHE A 375 9.01 15.36 -0.55
N THR A 376 10.25 15.68 -0.19
CA THR A 376 10.61 16.93 0.52
C THR A 376 11.14 17.99 -0.46
N GLY A 377 11.38 19.19 0.04
CA GLY A 377 12.12 20.23 -0.68
C GLY A 377 13.64 20.15 -0.47
N ILE A 378 14.17 19.03 0.02
CA ILE A 378 15.60 18.80 0.21
C ILE A 378 16.20 18.40 -1.15
N THR A 379 17.20 19.17 -1.60
CA THR A 379 17.83 19.00 -2.91
C THR A 379 19.26 18.48 -2.84
N GLU A 380 19.89 18.53 -1.67
CA GLU A 380 21.26 18.08 -1.44
C GLU A 380 21.40 17.42 -0.06
N LEU A 381 22.26 16.41 0.02
CA LEU A 381 22.69 15.81 1.29
C LEU A 381 24.04 16.42 1.70
N PRO A 382 24.26 16.71 2.99
CA PRO A 382 25.56 17.19 3.45
C PRO A 382 26.64 16.13 3.24
N ARG A 383 27.87 16.57 2.91
CA ARG A 383 29.02 15.66 2.71
C ARG A 383 29.30 14.79 3.93
N GLN A 384 28.89 15.20 5.11
CA GLN A 384 29.09 14.47 6.35
C GLN A 384 28.13 13.28 6.51
N ILE A 385 27.22 13.02 5.56
CA ILE A 385 26.37 11.83 5.57
C ILE A 385 27.19 10.54 5.66
N GLY A 386 28.39 10.51 5.08
CA GLY A 386 29.30 9.35 5.13
C GLY A 386 29.81 9.00 6.53
N GLU A 387 29.61 9.87 7.53
CA GLU A 387 29.97 9.60 8.93
C GLU A 387 28.88 8.80 9.67
N LEU A 388 27.72 8.57 9.03
CA LEU A 388 26.61 7.78 9.57
C LEU A 388 26.83 6.28 9.38
N LEU A 389 27.86 5.73 10.04
CA LEU A 389 28.32 4.34 9.84
C LEU A 389 27.28 3.25 10.17
N TYR A 390 26.17 3.61 10.83
CA TYR A 390 25.06 2.71 11.14
C TYR A 390 23.88 2.82 10.17
N LEU A 391 23.95 3.68 9.15
CA LEU A 391 22.86 3.85 8.20
C LEU A 391 22.66 2.58 7.37
N GLU A 392 21.47 2.01 7.45
CA GLU A 392 21.07 0.76 6.79
C GLU A 392 20.11 1.02 5.63
N THR A 393 19.30 2.09 5.69
CA THR A 393 18.32 2.45 4.67
C THR A 393 18.34 3.96 4.40
N LEU A 394 18.56 4.33 3.14
CA LEU A 394 18.47 5.71 2.64
C LEU A 394 17.42 5.77 1.53
N VAL A 395 16.41 6.63 1.71
CA VAL A 395 15.28 6.78 0.78
C VAL A 395 15.14 8.25 0.37
N SER A 396 15.19 8.50 -0.95
CA SER A 396 14.96 9.79 -1.57
C SER A 396 14.42 9.61 -3.00
N THR A 397 13.17 9.13 -3.11
CA THR A 397 12.55 8.78 -4.41
C THR A 397 11.99 9.97 -5.18
N SER A 398 12.01 11.18 -4.62
CA SER A 398 11.63 12.40 -5.33
C SER A 398 12.76 12.97 -6.18
N SER A 399 12.40 13.61 -7.29
CA SER A 399 13.32 14.28 -8.23
C SER A 399 14.07 15.49 -7.66
N GLY A 400 13.85 15.85 -6.39
CA GLY A 400 14.52 16.97 -5.74
C GLY A 400 16.01 16.75 -5.51
N LEU A 401 16.42 15.54 -5.10
CA LEU A 401 17.81 15.22 -4.77
C LEU A 401 18.61 14.97 -6.05
N ARG A 402 19.57 15.85 -6.34
CA ARG A 402 20.31 15.85 -7.62
C ARG A 402 21.47 14.86 -7.66
N GLU A 403 22.18 14.72 -6.56
CA GLU A 403 23.36 13.86 -6.45
C GLU A 403 23.55 13.38 -5.02
N LEU A 404 24.17 12.21 -4.89
CA LEU A 404 24.69 11.71 -3.62
C LEU A 404 26.14 12.15 -3.46
N PRO A 405 26.55 12.65 -2.28
CA PRO A 405 27.93 13.03 -2.04
C PRO A 405 28.85 11.80 -2.07
N GLU A 406 30.11 11.96 -2.51
CA GLU A 406 31.11 10.88 -2.59
C GLU A 406 31.29 10.11 -1.28
N SER A 407 31.12 10.80 -0.15
CA SER A 407 31.20 10.22 1.20
C SER A 407 30.14 9.15 1.47
N THR A 408 29.05 9.09 0.70
CA THR A 408 28.02 8.04 0.80
C THR A 408 28.64 6.64 0.63
N THR A 409 29.74 6.52 -0.12
CA THR A 409 30.48 5.25 -0.31
C THR A 409 31.12 4.70 0.97
N ARG A 410 31.21 5.50 2.05
CA ARG A 410 31.70 5.08 3.37
C ARG A 410 30.64 4.36 4.21
N LEU A 411 29.38 4.36 3.77
CA LEU A 411 28.25 3.77 4.49
C LEU A 411 28.25 2.23 4.36
N GLN A 412 29.20 1.58 5.03
CA GLN A 412 29.43 0.14 4.88
C GLN A 412 28.26 -0.74 5.34
N ARG A 413 27.33 -0.23 6.16
CA ARG A 413 26.13 -0.95 6.61
C ARG A 413 24.90 -0.70 5.74
N LEU A 414 25.01 0.13 4.72
CA LEU A 414 23.87 0.47 3.88
C LEU A 414 23.40 -0.78 3.14
N ALA A 415 22.18 -1.22 3.46
CA ALA A 415 21.54 -2.38 2.86
C ALA A 415 20.54 -1.95 1.78
N ARG A 416 19.98 -0.75 1.88
CA ARG A 416 18.95 -0.26 0.95
C ARG A 416 19.20 1.18 0.56
N LEU A 417 19.33 1.41 -0.74
CA LEU A 417 19.48 2.74 -1.31
C LEU A 417 18.38 2.96 -2.34
N PHE A 418 17.43 3.83 -2.01
CA PHE A 418 16.37 4.22 -2.94
C PHE A 418 16.55 5.67 -3.35
N VAL A 419 16.89 5.92 -4.62
CA VAL A 419 16.99 7.28 -5.17
C VAL A 419 16.19 7.41 -6.46
N TYR A 420 15.77 8.64 -6.73
CA TYR A 420 15.16 8.99 -8.02
C TYR A 420 16.13 8.69 -9.18
N HIS A 421 15.60 8.26 -10.33
CA HIS A 421 16.43 7.79 -11.45
C HIS A 421 17.32 8.86 -12.10
N GLY A 422 17.04 10.14 -11.87
CA GLY A 422 17.89 11.26 -12.28
C GLY A 422 18.96 11.65 -11.26
N CYS A 423 19.06 10.97 -10.12
CA CYS A 423 20.04 11.26 -9.09
C CYS A 423 21.42 10.70 -9.48
N LYS A 424 22.46 11.53 -9.45
CA LYS A 424 23.83 11.07 -9.71
C LYS A 424 24.38 10.28 -8.53
N LEU A 425 24.77 9.03 -8.80
CA LEU A 425 25.49 8.19 -7.84
C LEU A 425 26.98 8.59 -7.77
N PRO A 426 27.64 8.35 -6.62
CA PRO A 426 29.06 8.66 -6.48
C PRO A 426 29.95 7.54 -7.07
N ASP A 427 31.14 7.92 -7.54
CA ASP A 427 32.22 6.97 -7.81
C ASP A 427 32.57 6.21 -6.52
N GLY A 428 32.75 4.88 -6.57
CA GLY A 428 33.01 4.04 -5.40
C GLY A 428 31.76 3.33 -4.85
N LEU A 429 30.68 3.22 -5.63
CA LEU A 429 29.45 2.49 -5.29
C LEU A 429 29.75 1.04 -4.86
N GLY A 430 30.76 0.43 -5.48
CA GLY A 430 31.20 -0.93 -5.18
C GLY A 430 31.76 -1.13 -3.75
N ASN A 431 31.97 -0.06 -2.99
CA ASN A 431 32.35 -0.13 -1.58
C ASN A 431 31.16 -0.45 -0.65
N LEU A 432 29.92 -0.34 -1.14
CA LEU A 432 28.70 -0.62 -0.38
C LEU A 432 28.40 -2.13 -0.34
N ILE A 433 29.35 -2.92 0.15
CA ILE A 433 29.34 -4.39 0.05
C ILE A 433 28.13 -5.09 0.71
N ASN A 434 27.41 -4.42 1.61
CA ASN A 434 26.22 -4.95 2.28
C ASN A 434 24.90 -4.55 1.58
N LEU A 435 24.97 -3.88 0.43
CA LEU A 435 23.79 -3.41 -0.29
C LEU A 435 22.99 -4.60 -0.84
N GLN A 436 21.70 -4.63 -0.51
CA GLN A 436 20.72 -5.66 -0.87
C GLN A 436 19.68 -5.14 -1.86
N GLU A 437 19.29 -3.87 -1.74
CA GLU A 437 18.33 -3.21 -2.62
C GLU A 437 18.94 -1.91 -3.15
N LEU A 438 19.01 -1.77 -4.47
CA LEU A 438 19.54 -0.58 -5.14
C LEU A 438 18.55 -0.08 -6.18
N ASP A 439 18.01 1.12 -5.92
CA ASP A 439 17.10 1.80 -6.81
C ASP A 439 17.86 2.76 -7.73
N CYS A 440 17.90 2.41 -9.00
CA CYS A 440 18.44 3.15 -10.11
C CYS A 440 19.96 3.33 -10.16
N VAL A 441 20.59 2.50 -11.00
CA VAL A 441 21.94 2.70 -11.54
C VAL A 441 21.83 3.04 -13.02
N ASP A 442 22.53 4.09 -13.47
CA ASP A 442 22.75 4.29 -14.90
C ASP A 442 23.66 3.17 -15.42
N ALA A 443 23.05 2.24 -16.17
CA ALA A 443 23.69 1.03 -16.65
C ALA A 443 24.54 1.25 -17.90
N LEU A 444 24.70 2.49 -18.36
CA LEU A 444 25.60 2.85 -19.45
C LEU A 444 26.76 3.74 -18.98
N GLN A 445 26.78 4.12 -17.70
CA GLN A 445 27.96 4.73 -17.07
C GLN A 445 28.97 3.66 -16.66
N LEU A 446 30.02 3.49 -17.48
CA LEU A 446 31.02 2.42 -17.37
C LEU A 446 31.58 2.19 -15.94
N LYS A 447 31.95 3.26 -15.23
CA LYS A 447 32.45 3.16 -13.85
C LYS A 447 31.43 2.52 -12.89
N HIS A 448 30.17 2.94 -12.94
CA HIS A 448 29.14 2.40 -12.06
C HIS A 448 28.85 0.94 -12.36
N VAL A 449 28.86 0.57 -13.63
CA VAL A 449 28.61 -0.81 -14.08
C VAL A 449 29.74 -1.75 -13.66
N GLU A 450 31.00 -1.31 -13.73
CA GLU A 450 32.13 -2.11 -13.24
C GLU A 450 32.07 -2.33 -11.72
N GLU A 451 31.63 -1.33 -10.98
CA GLU A 451 31.48 -1.40 -9.53
C GLU A 451 30.26 -2.19 -9.08
N LEU A 452 29.19 -2.20 -9.88
CA LEU A 452 27.97 -2.96 -9.64
C LEU A 452 28.26 -4.45 -9.44
N GLY A 453 29.18 -5.02 -10.22
CA GLY A 453 29.58 -6.42 -10.10
C GLY A 453 30.30 -6.78 -8.79
N LYS A 454 30.63 -5.80 -7.93
CA LYS A 454 31.22 -6.02 -6.59
C LYS A 454 30.14 -6.19 -5.50
N LEU A 455 28.88 -5.86 -5.79
CA LEU A 455 27.78 -5.84 -4.82
C LEU A 455 27.13 -7.22 -4.67
N THR A 456 27.88 -8.20 -4.17
CA THR A 456 27.46 -9.62 -4.13
C THR A 456 26.28 -9.92 -3.19
N ASN A 457 25.92 -9.01 -2.29
CA ASN A 457 24.73 -9.13 -1.45
C ASN A 457 23.45 -8.58 -2.09
N LEU A 458 23.53 -8.06 -3.32
CA LEU A 458 22.38 -7.45 -4.00
C LEU A 458 21.33 -8.51 -4.35
N ARG A 459 20.07 -8.21 -4.05
CA ARG A 459 18.89 -9.07 -4.32
C ARG A 459 17.88 -8.38 -5.21
N LYS A 460 17.80 -7.06 -5.14
CA LYS A 460 16.93 -6.24 -5.99
C LYS A 460 17.73 -5.11 -6.62
N LEU A 461 17.70 -5.04 -7.94
CA LEU A 461 18.41 -4.03 -8.71
C LEU A 461 17.43 -3.33 -9.65
N ARG A 462 17.45 -2.00 -9.65
CA ARG A 462 16.85 -1.20 -10.69
C ARG A 462 17.92 -0.50 -11.52
N ILE A 463 17.88 -0.67 -12.83
CA ILE A 463 18.80 -0.03 -13.78
C ILE A 463 18.06 0.91 -14.72
N LYS A 464 18.77 1.93 -15.18
CA LYS A 464 18.37 2.81 -16.26
C LYS A 464 19.25 2.51 -17.48
N LEU A 465 18.62 2.16 -18.59
CA LEU A 465 19.25 1.96 -19.89
C LEU A 465 18.79 3.10 -20.81
N ASP A 466 19.67 4.07 -21.02
CA ASP A 466 19.41 5.27 -21.81
C ASP A 466 20.53 5.49 -22.82
N THR A 467 20.32 5.02 -24.03
CA THR A 467 21.33 5.05 -25.10
C THR A 467 21.45 6.43 -25.75
N ASP A 468 20.68 7.42 -25.31
CA ASP A 468 20.70 8.74 -25.94
C ASP A 468 22.07 9.41 -25.80
N GLY A 469 22.62 9.86 -26.94
CA GLY A 469 23.87 10.60 -27.00
C GLY A 469 25.15 9.77 -26.78
N ILE A 470 25.06 8.44 -26.71
CA ILE A 470 26.23 7.56 -26.53
C ILE A 470 26.79 7.10 -27.89
N GLU A 471 28.09 7.27 -28.10
CA GLU A 471 28.79 6.80 -29.30
C GLU A 471 28.89 5.26 -29.33
N GLY A 472 28.75 4.65 -30.52
CA GLY A 472 28.66 3.19 -30.69
C GLY A 472 29.76 2.37 -29.99
N ASN A 473 31.03 2.78 -30.05
CA ASN A 473 32.11 2.03 -29.39
C ASN A 473 31.99 2.04 -27.86
N LYS A 474 31.61 3.19 -27.26
CA LYS A 474 31.40 3.30 -25.81
C LYS A 474 30.14 2.54 -25.37
N LEU A 475 29.12 2.52 -26.24
CA LEU A 475 27.90 1.78 -25.99
C LEU A 475 28.20 0.27 -25.90
N GLU A 476 28.93 -0.29 -26.87
CA GLU A 476 29.28 -1.72 -26.86
C GLU A 476 30.14 -2.10 -25.65
N GLU A 477 31.12 -1.26 -25.27
CA GLU A 477 31.92 -1.48 -24.07
C GLU A 477 31.05 -1.48 -22.80
N SER A 478 30.15 -0.50 -22.64
CA SER A 478 29.22 -0.45 -21.50
C SER A 478 28.27 -1.66 -21.47
N LYS A 479 27.78 -2.12 -22.64
CA LYS A 479 26.94 -3.32 -22.77
C LYS A 479 27.69 -4.57 -22.27
N GLU A 480 28.91 -4.80 -22.75
CA GLU A 480 29.73 -5.95 -22.33
C GLU A 480 29.98 -5.96 -20.81
N LYS A 481 30.30 -4.80 -20.24
CA LYS A 481 30.51 -4.66 -18.79
C LYS A 481 29.24 -4.93 -18.01
N LEU A 482 28.09 -4.44 -18.49
CA LEU A 482 26.80 -4.67 -17.84
C LEU A 482 26.46 -6.15 -17.82
N VAL A 483 26.63 -6.84 -18.96
CA VAL A 483 26.45 -8.29 -19.05
C VAL A 483 27.32 -9.00 -18.00
N SER A 484 28.60 -8.66 -17.92
CA SER A 484 29.51 -9.30 -16.96
C SER A 484 29.08 -9.07 -15.51
N SER A 485 28.61 -7.87 -15.18
CA SER A 485 28.17 -7.51 -13.83
C SER A 485 26.85 -8.19 -13.47
N LEU A 486 25.89 -8.25 -14.40
CA LEU A 486 24.62 -8.95 -14.20
C LEU A 486 24.83 -10.45 -14.01
N CYS A 487 25.70 -11.10 -14.79
CA CYS A 487 26.03 -12.52 -14.59
C CYS A 487 26.63 -12.78 -13.20
N LYS A 488 27.56 -11.94 -12.73
CA LYS A 488 28.12 -12.07 -11.37
C LYS A 488 27.06 -11.90 -10.28
N LEU A 489 26.15 -10.94 -10.46
CA LEU A 489 25.07 -10.71 -9.50
C LEU A 489 24.07 -11.87 -9.49
N ASP A 490 23.79 -12.46 -10.65
CA ASP A 490 22.97 -13.65 -10.79
C ASP A 490 23.58 -14.86 -10.07
N GLU A 491 24.87 -15.11 -10.24
CA GLU A 491 25.62 -16.12 -9.48
C GLU A 491 25.55 -15.89 -7.97
N CYS A 492 25.37 -14.64 -7.55
CA CYS A 492 25.22 -14.25 -6.15
C CYS A 492 23.76 -14.23 -5.65
N GLY A 493 22.79 -14.59 -6.49
CA GLY A 493 21.37 -14.70 -6.13
C GLY A 493 20.56 -13.42 -6.28
N LEU A 494 20.81 -12.61 -7.31
CA LEU A 494 19.92 -11.51 -7.70
C LEU A 494 18.54 -12.07 -8.08
N ARG A 495 17.46 -11.58 -7.43
CA ARG A 495 16.09 -12.10 -7.60
C ARG A 495 15.16 -11.17 -8.38
N SER A 496 15.37 -9.87 -8.26
CA SER A 496 14.49 -8.86 -8.87
C SER A 496 15.29 -7.88 -9.73
N LEU A 497 14.88 -7.71 -10.98
CA LEU A 497 15.47 -6.76 -11.92
C LEU A 497 14.41 -5.81 -12.45
N SER A 498 14.58 -4.52 -12.15
CA SER A 498 13.78 -3.44 -12.75
C SER A 498 14.59 -2.69 -13.80
N ILE A 499 14.00 -2.38 -14.94
CA ILE A 499 14.68 -1.77 -16.08
C ILE A 499 13.86 -0.58 -16.58
N TYR A 500 14.43 0.63 -16.49
CA TYR A 500 13.94 1.79 -17.24
C TYR A 500 14.61 1.82 -18.60
N TYR A 501 13.82 1.77 -19.66
CA TYR A 501 14.28 1.57 -21.03
C TYR A 501 13.98 2.79 -21.89
N TYR A 502 15.03 3.50 -22.32
CA TYR A 502 14.96 4.67 -23.20
C TYR A 502 15.88 4.44 -24.40
N LEU A 503 15.34 3.91 -25.51
CA LEU A 503 16.12 3.61 -26.73
C LEU A 503 15.67 4.43 -27.94
N ARG A 504 16.56 4.60 -28.92
CA ARG A 504 16.23 5.13 -30.26
C ARG A 504 16.06 3.99 -31.28
N GLU A 505 15.45 4.31 -32.42
CA GLU A 505 15.21 3.37 -33.54
C GLU A 505 16.48 2.74 -34.14
N LYS A 506 17.69 3.27 -33.85
CA LYS A 506 18.94 2.88 -34.51
C LYS A 506 19.81 1.86 -33.75
N ASP A 507 19.39 1.38 -32.58
CA ASP A 507 20.28 0.67 -31.63
C ASP A 507 20.40 -0.87 -31.83
N GLY A 508 20.01 -1.41 -32.99
CA GLY A 508 19.98 -2.85 -33.26
C GLY A 508 18.73 -3.56 -32.71
N GLU A 509 18.41 -4.73 -33.27
CA GLU A 509 17.11 -5.42 -33.08
C GLU A 509 17.04 -6.36 -31.86
N GLU A 510 18.16 -6.71 -31.22
CA GLU A 510 18.18 -7.72 -30.15
C GLU A 510 18.61 -7.17 -28.79
N PRO A 511 17.99 -7.65 -27.69
CA PRO A 511 18.37 -7.27 -26.35
C PRO A 511 19.70 -7.97 -26.02
N PHE A 512 20.66 -7.24 -25.48
CA PHE A 512 21.98 -7.79 -25.12
C PHE A 512 22.02 -8.36 -23.68
N LEU A 513 20.89 -8.40 -22.98
CA LEU A 513 20.82 -8.89 -21.59
C LEU A 513 21.09 -10.41 -21.56
N PRO A 514 21.90 -10.90 -20.61
CA PRO A 514 22.20 -12.32 -20.51
C PRO A 514 20.99 -13.12 -20.01
N ALA A 515 20.99 -14.42 -20.26
CA ALA A 515 20.08 -15.33 -19.57
C ALA A 515 20.48 -15.38 -18.09
N LEU A 516 19.55 -15.02 -17.21
CA LEU A 516 19.77 -14.94 -15.76
C LEU A 516 18.98 -16.07 -15.08
N GLY A 517 19.67 -16.90 -14.31
CA GLY A 517 19.11 -18.11 -13.69
C GLY A 517 18.37 -17.85 -12.39
N CYS A 518 18.69 -16.79 -11.65
CA CYS A 518 18.12 -16.52 -10.32
C CYS A 518 16.96 -15.51 -10.34
N ILE A 519 16.71 -14.85 -11.48
CA ILE A 519 15.67 -13.82 -11.58
C ILE A 519 14.26 -14.44 -11.47
N GLU A 520 13.53 -13.93 -10.48
CA GLU A 520 12.17 -14.31 -10.11
C GLU A 520 11.15 -13.22 -10.51
N GLU A 521 11.57 -11.96 -10.47
CA GLU A 521 10.71 -10.80 -10.75
C GLU A 521 11.37 -9.83 -11.74
N VAL A 522 10.64 -9.42 -12.77
CA VAL A 522 11.09 -8.40 -13.72
C VAL A 522 10.07 -7.28 -13.83
N PHE A 523 10.55 -6.04 -13.76
CA PHE A 523 9.75 -4.83 -13.97
C PHE A 523 10.39 -4.03 -15.10
N VAL A 524 9.66 -3.75 -16.16
CA VAL A 524 10.18 -2.97 -17.28
C VAL A 524 9.30 -1.75 -17.48
N TYR A 525 9.95 -0.60 -17.63
CA TYR A 525 9.32 0.68 -17.88
C TYR A 525 9.87 1.23 -19.20
N GLY A 526 9.04 1.35 -20.24
CA GLY A 526 9.50 1.86 -21.53
C GLY A 526 8.61 1.42 -22.71
N GLN A 527 8.81 2.09 -23.85
CA GLN A 527 7.81 2.13 -24.93
C GLN A 527 7.81 0.98 -25.95
N ASP A 528 8.84 0.14 -26.01
CA ASP A 528 8.98 -0.88 -27.06
C ASP A 528 9.40 -2.23 -26.47
N ILE A 529 8.45 -3.15 -26.31
CA ILE A 529 8.68 -4.47 -25.70
C ILE A 529 9.29 -5.47 -26.68
N SER A 530 9.15 -5.23 -27.99
CA SER A 530 9.49 -6.20 -29.04
C SER A 530 10.93 -6.67 -28.96
N ARG A 531 11.79 -5.79 -28.41
CA ARG A 531 13.20 -6.04 -28.18
C ARG A 531 13.46 -6.97 -27.02
N ILE A 532 12.67 -6.99 -25.95
CA ILE A 532 13.02 -7.70 -24.70
C ILE A 532 12.17 -8.95 -24.43
N SER A 533 11.11 -9.17 -25.21
CA SER A 533 10.20 -10.31 -25.08
C SER A 533 10.91 -11.68 -25.22
N ARG A 534 11.89 -11.81 -26.13
CA ARG A 534 12.71 -13.05 -26.26
C ARG A 534 13.57 -13.31 -25.03
N TRP A 535 14.18 -12.26 -24.47
CA TRP A 535 15.00 -12.38 -23.27
C TRP A 535 14.17 -12.85 -22.08
N LEU A 536 12.96 -12.32 -21.92
CA LEU A 536 12.06 -12.75 -20.84
C LEU A 536 11.68 -14.23 -20.92
N ALA A 537 11.45 -14.75 -22.13
CA ALA A 537 11.18 -16.17 -22.35
C ALA A 537 12.36 -17.08 -21.97
N SER A 538 13.58 -16.54 -21.87
CA SER A 538 14.78 -17.28 -21.46
C SER A 538 14.96 -17.40 -19.95
N LEU A 539 14.18 -16.67 -19.14
CA LEU A 539 14.31 -16.64 -17.68
C LEU A 539 13.55 -17.81 -17.04
N PRO A 540 14.24 -18.81 -16.45
CA PRO A 540 13.62 -20.06 -16.04
C PRO A 540 12.73 -19.91 -14.79
N ASN A 541 13.05 -18.97 -13.91
CA ASN A 541 12.40 -18.80 -12.61
C ASN A 541 11.46 -17.59 -12.54
N LEU A 542 11.22 -16.92 -13.68
CA LEU A 542 10.38 -15.74 -13.73
C LEU A 542 8.92 -16.07 -13.37
N HIS A 543 8.46 -15.53 -12.25
CA HIS A 543 7.10 -15.72 -11.76
C HIS A 543 6.28 -14.43 -11.69
N ARG A 544 6.93 -13.26 -11.66
CA ARG A 544 6.26 -11.95 -11.69
C ARG A 544 6.84 -11.07 -12.79
N LEU A 545 5.95 -10.53 -13.60
CA LEU A 545 6.31 -9.64 -14.70
C LEU A 545 5.44 -8.38 -14.66
N PHE A 546 6.09 -7.22 -14.69
CA PHE A 546 5.42 -5.93 -14.81
C PHE A 546 5.97 -5.19 -16.01
N PHE A 547 5.07 -4.59 -16.78
CA PHE A 547 5.38 -3.77 -17.93
C PHE A 547 4.59 -2.47 -17.91
N ASP A 548 5.30 -1.35 -18.00
CA ASP A 548 4.72 -0.03 -18.11
C ASP A 548 4.96 0.58 -19.48
N ASP A 549 3.87 1.03 -20.10
CA ASP A 549 3.81 1.69 -21.41
C ASP A 549 4.33 0.84 -22.61
N PRO A 550 4.13 -0.48 -22.73
CA PRO A 550 4.70 -1.21 -23.85
C PRO A 550 3.85 -1.04 -25.11
N LYS A 551 4.49 -0.69 -26.24
CA LYS A 551 3.95 -0.97 -27.57
C LYS A 551 4.11 -2.46 -27.84
N MET A 552 3.03 -3.22 -27.72
CA MET A 552 3.02 -4.67 -27.91
C MET A 552 2.32 -5.08 -29.19
N GLU A 553 2.92 -6.02 -29.93
CA GLU A 553 2.26 -6.75 -31.01
C GLU A 553 1.76 -8.12 -30.53
N GLN A 554 0.95 -8.78 -31.36
CA GLN A 554 0.38 -10.09 -31.06
C GLN A 554 1.46 -11.16 -30.79
N GLN A 555 2.60 -11.10 -31.48
CA GLN A 555 3.72 -12.02 -31.27
C GLN A 555 4.36 -11.84 -29.89
N ASP A 556 4.42 -10.61 -29.37
CA ASP A 556 5.05 -10.32 -28.08
C ASP A 556 4.27 -10.94 -26.92
N ILE A 557 2.94 -10.80 -26.94
CA ILE A 557 2.11 -11.37 -25.89
C ILE A 557 2.05 -12.90 -25.96
N GLU A 558 2.18 -13.47 -27.15
CA GLU A 558 2.34 -14.92 -27.33
C GLU A 558 3.64 -15.42 -26.72
N MET A 559 4.77 -14.73 -26.96
CA MET A 559 6.06 -15.09 -26.37
C MET A 559 6.04 -15.00 -24.84
N ILE A 560 5.46 -13.93 -24.29
CA ILE A 560 5.30 -13.80 -22.83
C ILE A 560 4.36 -14.88 -22.30
N GLY A 561 3.34 -15.24 -23.07
CA GLY A 561 2.42 -16.34 -22.76
C GLY A 561 3.09 -17.71 -22.68
N LEU A 562 4.26 -17.90 -23.28
CA LEU A 562 5.02 -19.16 -23.21
C LEU A 562 5.90 -19.28 -21.97
N ILE A 563 6.00 -18.23 -21.13
CA ILE A 563 6.81 -18.27 -19.91
C ILE A 563 6.19 -19.29 -18.93
N PRO A 564 6.89 -20.39 -18.60
CA PRO A 564 6.28 -21.55 -17.97
C PRO A 564 5.89 -21.31 -16.51
N ASN A 565 6.64 -20.48 -15.79
CA ASN A 565 6.45 -20.26 -14.35
C ASN A 565 5.79 -18.91 -14.02
N LEU A 566 5.26 -18.20 -15.01
CA LEU A 566 4.66 -16.88 -14.80
C LEU A 566 3.34 -16.99 -14.04
N ILE A 567 3.30 -16.42 -12.83
CA ILE A 567 2.14 -16.45 -11.92
C ILE A 567 1.39 -15.11 -11.94
N ASP A 568 2.12 -14.00 -12.08
CA ASP A 568 1.59 -12.65 -11.98
C ASP A 568 2.10 -11.76 -13.11
N LEU A 569 1.16 -11.16 -13.83
CA LEU A 569 1.44 -10.28 -14.96
C LEU A 569 0.71 -8.96 -14.75
N THR A 570 1.43 -7.86 -14.88
CA THR A 570 0.85 -6.51 -14.96
C THR A 570 1.31 -5.84 -16.24
N LEU A 571 0.36 -5.35 -17.03
CA LEU A 571 0.60 -4.58 -18.25
C LEU A 571 -0.08 -3.21 -18.13
N SER A 572 0.63 -2.13 -18.44
CA SER A 572 0.06 -0.79 -18.60
C SER A 572 0.15 -0.40 -20.06
N LEU A 573 -0.88 -0.68 -20.86
CA LEU A 573 -0.82 -0.50 -22.31
C LEU A 573 -1.12 0.96 -22.68
N SER A 574 -0.25 1.63 -23.44
CA SER A 574 -0.54 2.99 -23.89
C SER A 574 -1.60 3.07 -25.00
N GLU A 575 -2.16 4.27 -25.12
CA GLU A 575 -2.96 4.74 -26.24
C GLU A 575 -2.14 4.73 -27.54
N THR A 576 -1.96 3.56 -28.17
CA THR A 576 -1.47 3.50 -29.55
C THR A 576 -2.66 3.34 -30.49
N ASP A 577 -2.82 4.32 -31.38
CA ASP A 577 -3.95 4.41 -32.32
C ASP A 577 -4.07 3.19 -33.26
N ASP A 578 -2.97 2.45 -33.49
CA ASP A 578 -2.83 1.39 -34.49
C ASP A 578 -2.68 -0.04 -33.93
N ALA A 579 -2.67 -0.25 -32.60
CA ALA A 579 -2.57 -1.61 -32.06
C ALA A 579 -3.89 -2.37 -32.28
N GLY A 580 -3.84 -3.36 -33.18
CA GLY A 580 -4.93 -4.32 -33.34
C GLY A 580 -5.24 -5.06 -32.04
N ARG A 581 -6.30 -5.86 -32.08
CA ARG A 581 -6.75 -6.64 -30.93
C ARG A 581 -5.72 -7.71 -30.53
N LEU A 582 -5.28 -7.68 -29.28
CA LEU A 582 -4.43 -8.69 -28.64
C LEU A 582 -5.29 -9.88 -28.18
N ILE A 583 -4.98 -11.05 -28.71
CA ILE A 583 -5.71 -12.30 -28.48
C ILE A 583 -4.87 -13.19 -27.57
N ILE A 584 -5.41 -13.54 -26.40
CA ILE A 584 -4.83 -14.54 -25.52
C ILE A 584 -5.42 -15.90 -25.90
N ARG A 585 -4.57 -16.73 -26.52
CA ARG A 585 -4.95 -18.07 -26.98
C ARG A 585 -4.87 -19.10 -25.86
N ARG A 586 -5.47 -20.27 -26.12
CA ARG A 586 -5.49 -21.43 -25.20
C ARG A 586 -4.12 -21.85 -24.68
N GLU A 587 -3.08 -21.71 -25.48
CA GLU A 587 -1.71 -22.15 -25.14
C GLU A 587 -0.96 -21.15 -24.25
N GLY A 588 -1.38 -19.90 -24.21
CA GLY A 588 -0.72 -18.86 -23.42
C GLY A 588 -1.07 -18.91 -21.92
N PHE A 589 -0.10 -18.54 -21.08
CA PHE A 589 -0.27 -18.21 -19.67
C PHE A 589 -0.83 -19.37 -18.81
N GLN A 590 -0.23 -20.55 -18.94
CA GLN A 590 -0.74 -21.79 -18.30
C GLN A 590 -0.69 -21.75 -16.76
N GLN A 591 0.24 -20.99 -16.17
CA GLN A 591 0.41 -20.88 -14.71
C GLN A 591 -0.11 -19.57 -14.12
N LEU A 592 -0.58 -18.65 -14.97
CA LEU A 592 -0.95 -17.31 -14.53
C LEU A 592 -2.16 -17.35 -13.61
N GLN A 593 -2.03 -16.74 -12.43
CA GLN A 593 -3.08 -16.65 -11.40
C GLN A 593 -3.63 -15.24 -11.26
N SER A 594 -2.83 -14.23 -11.63
CA SER A 594 -3.18 -12.81 -11.52
C SER A 594 -2.77 -12.08 -12.78
N PHE A 595 -3.73 -11.35 -13.36
CA PHE A 595 -3.50 -10.55 -14.55
C PHE A 595 -4.08 -9.15 -14.37
N TRP A 596 -3.22 -8.15 -14.40
CA TRP A 596 -3.55 -6.75 -14.23
C TRP A 596 -3.28 -6.01 -15.52
N VAL A 597 -4.25 -5.23 -15.95
CA VAL A 597 -4.16 -4.44 -17.17
C VAL A 597 -4.62 -3.03 -16.85
N TYR A 598 -3.74 -2.06 -17.11
CA TYR A 598 -4.00 -0.64 -16.93
C TYR A 598 -3.90 0.13 -18.24
N ASP A 599 -4.50 1.32 -18.23
CA ASP A 599 -4.47 2.32 -19.31
C ASP A 599 -4.96 1.83 -20.69
N THR A 600 -5.70 0.73 -20.72
CA THR A 600 -6.20 0.12 -21.97
C THR A 600 -7.43 0.77 -22.57
N ARG A 601 -7.56 0.74 -23.90
CA ARG A 601 -8.83 1.00 -24.58
C ARG A 601 -9.74 -0.22 -24.57
N MET A 602 -11.06 0.01 -24.63
CA MET A 602 -12.05 -1.06 -24.78
C MET A 602 -11.78 -1.88 -26.06
N GLY A 603 -11.89 -3.20 -25.96
CA GLY A 603 -11.75 -4.12 -27.10
C GLY A 603 -10.31 -4.46 -27.51
N VAL A 604 -9.29 -3.91 -26.83
CA VAL A 604 -7.87 -4.24 -27.12
C VAL A 604 -7.56 -5.68 -26.76
N LEU A 605 -8.16 -6.24 -25.71
CA LEU A 605 -7.90 -7.62 -25.27
C LEU A 605 -9.06 -8.56 -25.62
N MET A 606 -8.71 -9.81 -25.96
CA MET A 606 -9.65 -10.92 -26.12
C MET A 606 -9.11 -12.19 -25.47
N PHE A 607 -9.97 -12.89 -24.74
CA PHE A 607 -9.69 -14.20 -24.18
C PHE A 607 -10.39 -15.30 -24.99
N GLU A 608 -9.60 -16.20 -25.57
CA GLU A 608 -10.14 -17.38 -26.26
C GLU A 608 -10.57 -18.47 -25.26
N PRO A 609 -11.47 -19.39 -25.66
CA PRO A 609 -11.80 -20.56 -24.86
C PRO A 609 -10.56 -21.35 -24.41
N GLY A 610 -10.43 -21.56 -23.10
CA GLY A 610 -9.31 -22.29 -22.51
C GLY A 610 -8.04 -21.47 -22.30
N ALA A 611 -8.05 -20.16 -22.59
CA ALA A 611 -6.98 -19.26 -22.19
C ALA A 611 -6.86 -19.20 -20.66
N MET A 612 -5.61 -19.07 -20.17
CA MET A 612 -5.33 -18.81 -18.75
C MET A 612 -6.08 -19.73 -17.77
N PRO A 613 -5.88 -21.06 -17.84
CA PRO A 613 -6.69 -22.03 -17.11
C PRO A 613 -6.57 -21.95 -15.58
N ARG A 614 -5.61 -21.19 -15.03
CA ARG A 614 -5.39 -21.02 -13.58
C ARG A 614 -5.65 -19.60 -13.07
N LEU A 615 -6.15 -18.69 -13.92
CA LEU A 615 -6.37 -17.29 -13.57
C LEU A 615 -7.47 -17.17 -12.52
N LYS A 616 -7.13 -16.62 -11.36
CA LYS A 616 -8.03 -16.39 -10.22
C LYS A 616 -8.50 -14.95 -10.15
N GLU A 617 -7.63 -14.00 -10.48
CA GLU A 617 -7.89 -12.57 -10.37
C GLU A 617 -7.57 -11.86 -11.69
N LEU A 618 -8.55 -11.13 -12.22
CA LEU A 618 -8.42 -10.31 -13.41
C LEU A 618 -8.78 -8.87 -13.06
N ILE A 619 -7.84 -7.95 -13.29
CA ILE A 619 -8.00 -6.53 -12.97
C ILE A 619 -7.80 -5.71 -14.23
N LEU A 620 -8.78 -4.87 -14.53
CA LEU A 620 -8.93 -4.22 -15.82
C LEU A 620 -9.25 -2.74 -15.63
N TYR A 621 -8.33 -1.85 -15.98
CA TYR A 621 -8.57 -0.41 -16.00
C TYR A 621 -8.61 0.09 -17.44
N HIS A 622 -9.79 0.57 -17.85
CA HIS A 622 -10.08 0.93 -19.24
C HIS A 622 -10.51 2.38 -19.43
N PHE A 623 -10.05 2.98 -20.52
CA PHE A 623 -10.63 4.20 -21.09
C PHE A 623 -11.80 3.85 -22.00
N ILE A 624 -12.93 4.51 -21.77
CA ILE A 624 -14.14 4.38 -22.60
C ILE A 624 -14.05 5.28 -23.85
N GLY A 625 -13.25 6.35 -23.80
CA GLY A 625 -13.23 7.44 -24.79
C GLY A 625 -12.63 7.12 -26.17
N LYS A 626 -13.53 6.97 -27.17
CA LYS A 626 -13.37 7.03 -28.65
C LYS A 626 -12.45 6.02 -29.37
N PRO A 627 -13.01 5.10 -30.18
CA PRO A 627 -12.45 4.75 -31.47
C PRO A 627 -12.94 5.74 -32.53
N LYS A 628 -12.02 6.43 -33.22
CA LYS A 628 -12.34 7.02 -34.52
C LYS A 628 -12.64 5.86 -35.47
N SER A 629 -13.94 5.57 -35.71
CA SER A 629 -14.50 4.81 -36.84
C SER A 629 -15.07 3.38 -36.67
N ALA A 630 -15.08 2.77 -35.47
CA ALA A 630 -15.71 1.44 -35.29
C ALA A 630 -16.62 1.37 -34.06
N ALA A 631 -17.62 0.48 -34.07
CA ALA A 631 -18.43 0.18 -32.89
C ALA A 631 -17.51 -0.31 -31.75
N VAL A 632 -17.72 0.17 -30.52
CA VAL A 632 -16.96 -0.29 -29.36
C VAL A 632 -17.30 -1.76 -29.13
N ASP A 633 -16.31 -2.64 -29.25
CA ASP A 633 -16.45 -4.05 -28.92
C ASP A 633 -16.30 -4.24 -27.41
N PHE A 634 -17.36 -4.76 -26.79
CA PHE A 634 -17.42 -5.03 -25.36
C PHE A 634 -17.26 -6.52 -25.02
N ASP A 635 -17.09 -7.41 -26.01
CA ASP A 635 -16.89 -8.83 -25.74
C ASP A 635 -15.40 -9.12 -25.50
N PHE A 636 -14.96 -9.16 -24.25
CA PHE A 636 -13.58 -9.52 -23.91
C PHE A 636 -13.35 -11.04 -23.85
N GLY A 637 -14.40 -11.86 -23.93
CA GLY A 637 -14.30 -13.30 -23.71
C GLY A 637 -14.14 -13.71 -22.24
N ILE A 638 -14.39 -12.82 -21.28
CA ILE A 638 -14.25 -13.08 -19.82
C ILE A 638 -15.13 -14.25 -19.35
N GLN A 639 -16.31 -14.41 -19.96
CA GLN A 639 -17.23 -15.52 -19.72
C GLN A 639 -16.62 -16.90 -20.02
N ARG A 640 -15.46 -16.95 -20.71
CA ARG A 640 -14.75 -18.17 -21.11
C ARG A 640 -13.61 -18.55 -20.15
N LEU A 641 -13.31 -17.72 -19.15
CA LEU A 641 -12.23 -17.93 -18.17
C LEU A 641 -12.70 -18.86 -17.03
N SER A 642 -12.33 -20.13 -17.11
CA SER A 642 -12.92 -21.20 -16.28
C SER A 642 -12.52 -21.23 -14.81
N SER A 643 -11.52 -20.44 -14.40
CA SER A 643 -10.97 -20.44 -13.02
C SER A 643 -11.10 -19.09 -12.32
N LEU A 644 -11.72 -18.10 -12.99
CA LEU A 644 -11.79 -16.73 -12.51
C LEU A 644 -12.66 -16.65 -11.26
N ALA A 645 -12.10 -16.12 -10.17
CA ALA A 645 -12.79 -15.96 -8.88
C ALA A 645 -13.13 -14.49 -8.58
N ARG A 646 -12.30 -13.55 -9.05
CA ARG A 646 -12.48 -12.11 -8.85
C ARG A 646 -12.24 -11.34 -10.14
N LEU A 647 -13.12 -10.40 -10.43
CA LEU A 647 -13.04 -9.49 -11.55
C LEU A 647 -13.15 -8.06 -11.04
N THR A 648 -12.09 -7.27 -11.18
CA THR A 648 -12.08 -5.86 -10.78
C THR A 648 -11.99 -4.99 -12.04
N VAL A 649 -12.93 -4.08 -12.22
CA VAL A 649 -13.02 -3.21 -13.39
C VAL A 649 -12.99 -1.75 -12.98
N GLY A 650 -11.96 -1.03 -13.41
CA GLY A 650 -11.86 0.42 -13.34
C GLY A 650 -12.24 1.06 -14.68
N LEU A 651 -13.17 2.01 -14.69
CA LEU A 651 -13.60 2.71 -15.90
C LEU A 651 -13.22 4.19 -15.83
N TYR A 652 -12.25 4.61 -16.64
CA TYR A 652 -11.94 6.02 -16.85
C TYR A 652 -13.00 6.65 -17.75
N CYS A 653 -13.85 7.48 -17.15
CA CYS A 653 -15.04 8.01 -17.80
C CYS A 653 -14.79 9.33 -18.57
N VAL A 654 -13.54 9.79 -18.62
CA VAL A 654 -13.16 11.06 -19.24
C VAL A 654 -13.54 11.06 -20.73
N GLY A 655 -14.32 12.06 -21.15
CA GLY A 655 -14.73 12.23 -22.54
C GLY A 655 -15.84 11.28 -23.03
N SER A 656 -16.41 10.45 -22.14
CA SER A 656 -17.46 9.47 -22.47
C SER A 656 -18.85 9.95 -22.04
N THR A 657 -19.88 9.52 -22.75
CA THR A 657 -21.29 9.76 -22.41
C THR A 657 -21.76 8.79 -21.32
N ALA A 658 -22.80 9.16 -20.56
CA ALA A 658 -23.37 8.29 -19.54
C ALA A 658 -23.84 6.94 -20.12
N ALA A 659 -24.44 6.96 -21.32
CA ALA A 659 -24.90 5.75 -22.00
C ALA A 659 -23.74 4.80 -22.39
N GLU A 660 -22.57 5.34 -22.78
CA GLU A 660 -21.39 4.52 -23.07
C GLU A 660 -20.82 3.88 -21.81
N VAL A 661 -20.80 4.63 -20.69
CA VAL A 661 -20.40 4.09 -19.38
C VAL A 661 -21.34 2.99 -18.94
N GLU A 662 -22.66 3.22 -18.98
CA GLU A 662 -23.68 2.22 -18.64
C GLU A 662 -23.58 0.97 -19.52
N ALA A 663 -23.40 1.13 -20.83
CA ALA A 663 -23.22 0.02 -21.75
C ALA A 663 -21.95 -0.81 -21.42
N ALA A 664 -20.84 -0.15 -21.05
CA ALA A 664 -19.63 -0.82 -20.62
C ALA A 664 -19.87 -1.62 -19.32
N GLU A 665 -20.54 -1.02 -18.34
CA GLU A 665 -20.85 -1.69 -17.08
C GLU A 665 -21.74 -2.90 -17.27
N ASP A 666 -22.79 -2.76 -18.09
CA ASP A 666 -23.73 -3.84 -18.33
C ASP A 666 -23.09 -4.98 -19.12
N ALA A 667 -22.14 -4.68 -20.02
CA ALA A 667 -21.33 -5.70 -20.67
C ALA A 667 -20.46 -6.49 -19.67
N PHE A 668 -19.75 -5.80 -18.77
CA PHE A 668 -18.94 -6.48 -17.74
C PHE A 668 -19.79 -7.30 -16.76
N LYS A 669 -20.95 -6.78 -16.34
CA LYS A 669 -21.91 -7.55 -15.52
C LYS A 669 -22.39 -8.80 -16.25
N SER A 670 -22.81 -8.65 -17.50
CA SER A 670 -23.28 -9.77 -18.33
C SER A 670 -22.21 -10.85 -18.50
N MET A 671 -20.97 -10.47 -18.79
CA MET A 671 -19.85 -11.43 -18.90
C MET A 671 -19.54 -12.12 -17.56
N ALA A 672 -19.58 -11.39 -16.44
CA ALA A 672 -19.35 -11.96 -15.11
C ALA A 672 -20.47 -12.94 -14.72
N GLU A 673 -21.73 -12.61 -15.02
CA GLU A 673 -22.88 -13.48 -14.76
C GLU A 673 -22.88 -14.75 -15.63
N ALA A 674 -22.43 -14.61 -16.89
CA ALA A 674 -22.32 -15.72 -17.83
C ALA A 674 -21.09 -16.62 -17.57
N ASN A 675 -20.12 -16.17 -16.76
CA ASN A 675 -18.95 -16.96 -16.41
C ASN A 675 -19.36 -18.16 -15.50
N PRO A 676 -18.86 -19.38 -15.75
CA PRO A 676 -19.19 -20.58 -14.96
C PRO A 676 -18.97 -20.43 -13.45
N ASN A 677 -17.98 -19.65 -13.02
CA ASN A 677 -17.66 -19.46 -11.60
C ASN A 677 -18.34 -18.25 -10.96
N ARG A 678 -19.05 -17.42 -11.74
CA ARG A 678 -19.69 -16.18 -11.28
C ARG A 678 -18.73 -15.36 -10.38
N PRO A 679 -17.61 -14.85 -10.92
CA PRO A 679 -16.60 -14.16 -10.13
C PRO A 679 -17.20 -12.98 -9.38
N ILE A 680 -16.61 -12.65 -8.23
CA ILE A 680 -16.95 -11.44 -7.49
C ILE A 680 -16.55 -10.25 -8.36
N LEU A 681 -17.55 -9.47 -8.79
CA LEU A 681 -17.36 -8.29 -9.62
C LEU A 681 -17.28 -7.02 -8.75
N GLU A 682 -16.13 -6.35 -8.81
CA GLU A 682 -15.91 -5.03 -8.20
C GLU A 682 -15.74 -4.00 -9.31
N MET A 683 -16.57 -2.95 -9.33
CA MET A 683 -16.52 -1.92 -10.37
C MET A 683 -16.31 -0.54 -9.78
N THR A 684 -15.40 0.24 -10.37
CA THR A 684 -15.09 1.60 -9.95
C THR A 684 -15.02 2.53 -11.15
N ARG A 685 -15.59 3.74 -11.03
CA ARG A 685 -15.48 4.81 -12.05
C ARG A 685 -14.43 5.84 -11.62
N TYR A 686 -13.61 6.30 -12.56
CA TYR A 686 -12.52 7.26 -12.33
C TYR A 686 -12.72 8.59 -13.06
#